data_AF-A0A1G8ZHD1-F1
#
_entry.id   AF-A0A1G8ZHD1-F1
#
_cell.length_a   1.000
_cell.length_b   1.000
_cell.length_c   1.000
_cell.angle_alpha   90.00
_cell.angle_beta   90.00
_cell.angle_gamma   90.00
#
_symmetry.space_group_name_H-M   'P 1'
#
loop_
_entity.id
_entity.type
_entity.pdbx_description
1 polymer ?
#
loop_
_entity_poly.entity_id
_entity_poly.type
_entity_poly.pdbx_seq_one_letter_code
_entity_poly.pdbx_strand_id
1 'polypeptide(L)'
;MKTCRNDSCPCGSGKKYKKCCLNKENTFHVNNENPMQPNSFFAKYNSIDMLQTIAGLSILPKNDGKYVRMELITHEIITNYNLKDDLVTSQVFEEYVSKQYPSNHNEEIPVNLFTDLVTFHGGDYLIFPGITEGGEFILSNLLATIFQWPDSSIQDNFRSNAFQVSLLLLKISNRIATKMGYTRYLNGEKDSNKMFFPNDEVLNQVKSAVTFSEDEMNELLKENSISKFALQKFIVDINDNSFKSQFAEESPLLSKPILYKDGKYIVISPATLSFALTNFIWQQAIEMDCMDIVNEAYHNFIWNHLQYRLGQMKYERINDFNIPETDLPIKEHIYQFDDDKIAYIQLIYDAGKNFNESDVFIVPTTIYNRKQDVITQLQQITAYKNFKIFDLTITSGIGRSTMSHKMVYKDVFSLPIPLYEFEVLASLKDTDAIDLWKFSHAKETQINDTPFIDFSFLDQYQVYKDHNDSFYLSDDTKDVFLNPTVGYAAEVIKDSKLLTDKHSSLHFTDNRLGFVPVERKDKFAPIYVYVMGLASSQLELLIEGFHQPIWVKPKSISKGSSSELSRMYWEMTDAIAYWLWQIQDEIKDDLMPLGDKPLFATFSFDNENSFDVINRNFTREENLLGKFQTSATDNSFEIVIPSQILPYLYGSENEGERILLKCLILSINKLLTLHDYLIISEERVIKIIEDCAPLGMKKKIFILDTQDNLLLDLTNLVEKRNIQKYDVEVINNLIVPGLGVNCPPIGEIKSKEEKEKLAINIVVKTLLPLLKKKLSQYNSQELLQKLISLNESLIRKREFLRILVPTRIACFISVEQQIIELKESLGDINRTTVATRCLI
;
A
#
# COMPACT_ATOMS: atom_id res chain seq x y z
N MET A 1 -34.36 -25.93 -33.17
CA MET A 1 -35.43 -26.52 -32.34
C MET A 1 -34.79 -27.16 -31.11
N LYS A 2 -35.19 -26.78 -29.88
CA LYS A 2 -34.70 -27.41 -28.64
C LYS A 2 -35.49 -28.69 -28.37
N THR A 3 -34.81 -29.81 -28.15
CA THR A 3 -35.44 -31.11 -27.85
C THR A 3 -36.03 -31.08 -26.43
N CYS A 4 -37.32 -31.35 -26.28
CA CYS A 4 -37.99 -31.30 -24.97
C CYS A 4 -37.65 -32.54 -24.15
N ARG A 5 -37.69 -32.41 -22.81
CA ARG A 5 -37.28 -33.47 -21.85
C ARG A 5 -37.95 -34.83 -22.07
N ASN A 6 -39.18 -34.85 -22.59
CA ASN A 6 -39.95 -36.09 -22.79
C ASN A 6 -39.88 -36.64 -24.22
N ASP A 7 -39.21 -35.95 -25.14
CA ASP A 7 -39.06 -36.39 -26.53
C ASP A 7 -38.08 -37.55 -26.65
N SER A 8 -38.14 -38.30 -27.75
CA SER A 8 -37.16 -39.34 -28.05
C SER A 8 -35.76 -38.75 -28.19
N CYS A 9 -34.77 -39.38 -27.58
CA CYS A 9 -33.41 -38.87 -27.52
C CYS A 9 -32.76 -38.87 -28.92
N PRO A 10 -32.17 -37.76 -29.37
CA PRO A 10 -31.60 -37.63 -30.72
C PRO A 10 -30.35 -38.48 -30.95
N CYS A 11 -29.76 -39.09 -29.90
CA CYS A 11 -28.64 -40.03 -30.03
C CYS A 11 -29.03 -41.40 -30.62
N GLY A 12 -30.31 -41.62 -30.98
CA GLY A 12 -30.76 -42.87 -31.60
C GLY A 12 -31.01 -44.02 -30.61
N SER A 13 -30.94 -43.78 -29.30
CA SER A 13 -31.08 -44.84 -28.28
C SER A 13 -32.51 -45.35 -28.05
N GLY A 14 -33.53 -44.75 -28.68
CA GLY A 14 -34.95 -45.10 -28.50
C GLY A 14 -35.56 -44.72 -27.14
N LYS A 15 -34.79 -44.11 -26.23
CA LYS A 15 -35.24 -43.66 -24.89
C LYS A 15 -35.62 -42.18 -24.87
N LYS A 16 -36.42 -41.74 -23.89
CA LYS A 16 -36.75 -40.29 -23.70
C LYS A 16 -35.50 -39.48 -23.32
N TYR A 17 -35.35 -38.26 -23.84
CA TYR A 17 -34.17 -37.40 -23.70
C TYR A 17 -33.74 -37.20 -22.24
N LYS A 18 -34.70 -36.97 -21.32
CA LYS A 18 -34.42 -36.83 -19.88
C LYS A 18 -33.83 -38.07 -19.22
N LYS A 19 -34.10 -39.27 -19.76
CA LYS A 19 -33.59 -40.55 -19.23
C LYS A 19 -32.39 -41.05 -20.03
N CYS A 20 -31.83 -40.21 -20.89
CA CYS A 20 -30.69 -40.57 -21.73
C CYS A 20 -29.60 -39.50 -21.62
N CYS A 21 -29.59 -38.51 -22.50
CA CYS A 21 -28.49 -37.54 -22.57
C CYS A 21 -28.63 -36.35 -21.60
N LEU A 22 -29.82 -36.09 -21.05
CA LEU A 22 -30.00 -34.95 -20.13
C LEU A 22 -29.52 -35.25 -18.69
N ASN A 23 -29.59 -36.51 -18.27
CA ASN A 23 -29.22 -36.96 -16.91
C ASN A 23 -27.87 -37.70 -16.90
N LYS A 24 -27.14 -37.73 -18.02
CA LYS A 24 -25.70 -37.96 -17.93
C LYS A 24 -25.14 -36.67 -17.35
N GLU A 25 -24.64 -36.75 -16.12
CA GLU A 25 -23.79 -35.71 -15.56
C GLU A 25 -22.79 -35.31 -16.64
N ASN A 26 -22.67 -34.01 -16.90
CA ASN A 26 -21.60 -33.48 -17.73
C ASN A 26 -20.29 -33.70 -16.96
N THR A 27 -19.81 -34.94 -16.92
CA THR A 27 -18.38 -35.20 -16.91
C THR A 27 -17.89 -34.73 -18.28
N PHE A 28 -17.57 -33.44 -18.35
CA PHE A 28 -16.66 -32.98 -19.37
C PHE A 28 -15.40 -33.83 -19.20
N HIS A 29 -15.14 -34.66 -20.21
CA HIS A 29 -13.86 -35.33 -20.37
C HIS A 29 -12.79 -34.23 -20.44
N VAL A 30 -12.22 -33.88 -19.28
CA VAL A 30 -10.77 -33.73 -19.20
C VAL A 30 -10.24 -35.03 -19.75
N ASN A 31 -9.31 -34.98 -20.71
CA ASN A 31 -8.54 -36.16 -21.10
C ASN A 31 -7.67 -36.58 -19.91
N ASN A 32 -8.30 -37.12 -18.87
CA ASN A 32 -7.71 -37.88 -17.79
C ASN A 32 -7.99 -39.35 -18.08
N GLU A 33 -7.36 -39.86 -19.14
CA GLU A 33 -7.25 -41.30 -19.37
C GLU A 33 -5.76 -41.67 -19.35
N ASN A 34 -5.22 -41.88 -18.14
CA ASN A 34 -4.53 -43.10 -17.72
C ASN A 34 -3.72 -42.87 -16.43
N PRO A 35 -3.55 -43.89 -15.58
CA PRO A 35 -2.47 -43.89 -14.60
C PRO A 35 -1.13 -43.72 -15.35
N MET A 36 -0.37 -42.69 -14.98
CA MET A 36 1.03 -42.40 -15.31
C MET A 36 1.66 -43.36 -16.35
N GLN A 37 1.38 -43.16 -17.64
CA GLN A 37 2.37 -43.53 -18.65
C GLN A 37 3.43 -42.42 -18.66
N PRO A 38 4.73 -42.75 -18.65
CA PRO A 38 5.78 -41.74 -18.69
C PRO A 38 5.54 -40.83 -19.88
N ASN A 39 5.43 -39.53 -19.63
CA ASN A 39 5.27 -38.56 -20.70
C ASN A 39 6.55 -38.60 -21.53
N SER A 40 6.45 -39.16 -22.74
CA SER A 40 7.61 -39.49 -23.58
C SER A 40 8.52 -38.29 -23.85
N PHE A 41 8.02 -37.06 -23.73
CA PHE A 41 8.81 -35.85 -23.87
C PHE A 41 9.75 -35.61 -22.67
N PHE A 42 9.21 -35.54 -21.44
CA PHE A 42 10.02 -35.25 -20.25
C PHE A 42 11.00 -36.37 -19.90
N ALA A 43 10.66 -37.61 -20.21
CA ALA A 43 11.56 -38.75 -20.05
C ALA A 43 12.70 -38.78 -21.09
N LYS A 44 12.64 -37.96 -22.16
CA LYS A 44 13.63 -37.95 -23.25
C LYS A 44 14.82 -37.05 -22.95
N TYR A 45 14.59 -35.88 -22.35
CA TYR A 45 15.61 -34.84 -22.18
C TYR A 45 16.09 -34.72 -20.73
N ASN A 46 17.26 -34.13 -20.53
CA ASN A 46 17.87 -33.89 -19.23
C ASN A 46 16.95 -33.08 -18.30
N SER A 47 16.59 -33.65 -17.14
CA SER A 47 15.68 -32.99 -16.20
C SER A 47 16.28 -31.74 -15.57
N ILE A 48 17.60 -31.70 -15.31
CA ILE A 48 18.25 -30.53 -14.72
C ILE A 48 18.14 -29.32 -15.64
N ASP A 49 18.45 -29.47 -16.93
CA ASP A 49 18.36 -28.38 -17.89
C ASP A 49 16.92 -27.87 -18.08
N MET A 50 15.94 -28.77 -18.12
CA MET A 50 14.52 -28.40 -18.18
C MET A 50 14.05 -27.68 -16.92
N LEU A 51 14.45 -28.13 -15.73
CA LEU A 51 14.13 -27.47 -14.46
C LEU A 51 14.74 -26.08 -14.38
N GLN A 52 16.01 -25.92 -14.76
CA GLN A 52 16.67 -24.61 -14.83
C GLN A 52 15.98 -23.69 -15.83
N THR A 53 15.52 -24.24 -16.96
CA THR A 53 14.75 -23.48 -17.95
C THR A 53 13.47 -22.94 -17.33
N ILE A 54 12.60 -23.80 -16.79
CA ILE A 54 11.29 -23.39 -16.25
C ILE A 54 11.44 -22.45 -15.05
N ALA A 55 12.37 -22.75 -14.13
CA ALA A 55 12.68 -21.87 -13.02
C ALA A 55 13.20 -20.50 -13.49
N GLY A 56 14.08 -20.48 -14.51
CA GLY A 56 14.55 -19.24 -15.13
C GLY A 56 13.44 -18.45 -15.83
N LEU A 57 12.46 -19.13 -16.45
CA LEU A 57 11.31 -18.45 -17.05
C LEU A 57 10.42 -17.79 -16.00
N SER A 58 10.34 -18.34 -14.78
CA SER A 58 9.52 -17.79 -13.68
C SER A 58 10.04 -16.46 -13.13
N ILE A 59 11.31 -16.13 -13.39
CA ILE A 59 11.93 -14.87 -12.99
C ILE A 59 12.00 -13.86 -14.14
N LEU A 60 11.15 -14.00 -15.15
CA LEU A 60 10.99 -13.01 -16.23
C LEU A 60 9.67 -12.23 -16.05
N PRO A 61 9.69 -10.89 -16.05
CA PRO A 61 8.47 -10.07 -15.95
C PRO A 61 7.38 -10.42 -16.98
N LYS A 62 7.79 -10.83 -18.20
CA LYS A 62 6.89 -11.29 -19.28
C LYS A 62 6.12 -12.57 -18.97
N ASN A 63 6.55 -13.31 -17.95
CA ASN A 63 5.92 -14.54 -17.50
C ASN A 63 5.20 -14.40 -16.17
N ASP A 64 5.10 -13.19 -15.64
CA ASP A 64 4.34 -12.94 -14.43
C ASP A 64 2.89 -13.44 -14.58
N GLY A 65 2.39 -14.15 -13.57
CA GLY A 65 1.08 -14.82 -13.59
C GLY A 65 1.04 -16.22 -14.20
N LYS A 66 2.14 -16.73 -14.76
CA LYS A 66 2.18 -18.07 -15.39
C LYS A 66 2.72 -19.16 -14.45
N TYR A 67 2.72 -18.88 -13.15
CA TYR A 67 3.34 -19.72 -12.12
C TYR A 67 2.69 -21.10 -12.01
N VAL A 68 1.35 -21.18 -12.14
CA VAL A 68 0.64 -22.47 -12.04
C VAL A 68 1.09 -23.44 -13.13
N ARG A 69 1.18 -22.99 -14.40
CA ARG A 69 1.72 -23.85 -15.47
C ARG A 69 3.18 -24.21 -15.25
N MET A 70 4.00 -23.26 -14.80
CA MET A 70 5.41 -23.55 -14.51
C MET A 70 5.57 -24.59 -13.41
N GLU A 71 4.74 -24.55 -12.37
CA GLU A 71 4.73 -25.55 -11.31
C GLU A 71 4.27 -26.92 -11.85
N LEU A 72 3.20 -26.98 -12.66
CA LEU A 72 2.76 -28.22 -13.31
C LEU A 72 3.86 -28.84 -14.18
N ILE A 73 4.56 -28.02 -14.96
CA ILE A 73 5.67 -28.49 -15.80
C ILE A 73 6.84 -28.97 -14.92
N THR A 74 7.16 -28.24 -13.85
CA THR A 74 8.19 -28.63 -12.87
C THR A 74 7.87 -29.98 -12.24
N HIS A 75 6.61 -30.19 -11.85
CA HIS A 75 6.10 -31.43 -11.30
C HIS A 75 6.27 -32.61 -12.29
N GLU A 76 5.88 -32.42 -13.56
CA GLU A 76 6.05 -33.42 -14.62
C GLU A 76 7.53 -33.77 -14.88
N ILE A 77 8.43 -32.78 -14.82
CA ILE A 77 9.86 -33.01 -14.97
C ILE A 77 10.41 -33.83 -13.79
N ILE A 78 10.00 -33.52 -12.54
CA ILE A 78 10.43 -34.24 -11.33
C ILE A 78 9.93 -35.68 -11.35
N THR A 79 8.68 -35.91 -11.72
CA THR A 79 8.13 -37.27 -11.70
C THR A 79 8.61 -38.12 -12.89
N ASN A 80 9.20 -37.51 -13.92
CA ASN A 80 9.95 -38.18 -15.00
C ASN A 80 11.48 -37.94 -14.89
N TYR A 81 12.00 -37.73 -13.68
CA TYR A 81 13.39 -37.31 -13.46
C TYR A 81 14.42 -38.24 -14.11
N ASN A 82 15.33 -37.68 -14.89
CA ASN A 82 16.44 -38.39 -15.53
C ASN A 82 17.67 -37.50 -15.74
N LEU A 83 18.84 -38.14 -15.89
CA LEU A 83 20.13 -37.48 -16.12
C LEU A 83 20.71 -37.83 -17.50
N LYS A 84 19.87 -37.87 -18.55
CA LYS A 84 20.33 -38.11 -19.92
C LYS A 84 21.17 -36.93 -20.43
N ASP A 85 22.04 -37.19 -21.41
CA ASP A 85 22.87 -36.15 -22.03
C ASP A 85 22.09 -35.28 -23.05
N ASP A 86 20.96 -35.77 -23.55
CA ASP A 86 20.15 -35.05 -24.53
C ASP A 86 19.51 -33.78 -23.93
N LEU A 87 19.94 -32.61 -24.40
CA LEU A 87 19.35 -31.32 -24.06
C LEU A 87 18.22 -30.96 -25.02
N VAL A 88 17.16 -30.34 -24.51
CA VAL A 88 16.09 -29.81 -25.36
C VAL A 88 16.47 -28.40 -25.83
N THR A 89 16.42 -28.14 -27.13
CA THR A 89 16.61 -26.78 -27.65
C THR A 89 15.46 -25.88 -27.22
N SER A 90 15.73 -24.59 -26.96
CA SER A 90 14.71 -23.61 -26.54
C SER A 90 13.47 -23.64 -27.43
N GLN A 91 13.65 -23.62 -28.76
CA GLN A 91 12.55 -23.66 -29.73
C GLN A 91 11.66 -24.91 -29.59
N VAL A 92 12.26 -26.11 -29.51
CA VAL A 92 11.50 -27.37 -29.34
C VAL A 92 10.74 -27.38 -28.01
N PHE A 93 11.34 -26.83 -26.95
CA PHE A 93 10.68 -26.79 -25.65
C PHE A 93 9.53 -25.78 -25.66
N GLU A 94 9.73 -24.60 -26.23
CA GLU A 94 8.69 -23.58 -26.42
C GLU A 94 7.52 -24.12 -27.25
N GLU A 95 7.78 -24.81 -28.36
CA GLU A 95 6.75 -25.43 -29.21
C GLU A 95 5.94 -26.46 -28.43
N TYR A 96 6.62 -27.29 -27.61
CA TYR A 96 5.96 -28.27 -26.77
C TYR A 96 5.10 -27.61 -25.68
N VAL A 97 5.66 -26.65 -24.92
CA VAL A 97 4.98 -25.95 -23.84
C VAL A 97 3.79 -25.15 -24.37
N SER A 98 3.96 -24.43 -25.48
CA SER A 98 2.89 -23.66 -26.12
C SER A 98 1.73 -24.54 -26.59
N LYS A 99 2.01 -25.80 -26.97
CA LYS A 99 1.00 -26.75 -27.43
C LYS A 99 0.30 -27.48 -26.29
N GLN A 100 1.04 -27.94 -25.29
CA GLN A 100 0.50 -28.78 -24.20
C GLN A 100 0.00 -27.95 -23.00
N TYR A 101 0.56 -26.76 -22.79
CA TYR A 101 0.22 -25.84 -21.70
C TYR A 101 -0.14 -24.44 -22.23
N PRO A 102 -1.11 -24.31 -23.17
CA PRO A 102 -1.44 -23.03 -23.79
C PRO A 102 -2.01 -22.01 -22.79
N SER A 103 -2.71 -22.47 -21.76
CA SER A 103 -3.36 -21.67 -20.71
C SER A 103 -3.73 -22.55 -19.51
N ASN A 104 -3.95 -21.96 -18.34
CA ASN A 104 -4.58 -22.62 -17.19
C ASN A 104 -5.69 -21.73 -16.62
N HIS A 105 -6.79 -22.33 -16.18
CA HIS A 105 -7.94 -21.60 -15.62
C HIS A 105 -7.72 -21.13 -14.18
N ASN A 106 -6.73 -21.70 -13.49
CA ASN A 106 -6.28 -21.24 -12.16
C ASN A 106 -5.24 -20.11 -12.25
N GLU A 107 -4.84 -19.71 -13.47
CA GLU A 107 -4.01 -18.50 -13.65
C GLU A 107 -4.91 -17.28 -13.72
N GLU A 108 -4.74 -16.39 -12.77
CA GLU A 108 -5.45 -15.12 -12.69
C GLU A 108 -4.52 -13.96 -13.09
N ILE A 109 -5.09 -12.76 -13.21
CA ILE A 109 -4.29 -11.56 -13.43
C ILE A 109 -3.41 -11.36 -12.19
N PRO A 110 -2.08 -11.21 -12.33
CA PRO A 110 -1.21 -10.91 -11.20
C PRO A 110 -1.67 -9.66 -10.47
N VAL A 111 -2.03 -9.85 -9.19
CA VAL A 111 -2.39 -8.77 -8.27
C VAL A 111 -1.14 -8.18 -7.62
N ASN A 112 -0.18 -9.05 -7.32
CA ASN A 112 1.12 -8.66 -6.79
C ASN A 112 2.01 -8.03 -7.87
N LEU A 113 2.96 -7.19 -7.43
CA LEU A 113 4.07 -6.76 -8.27
C LEU A 113 5.01 -7.94 -8.55
N PHE A 114 5.74 -7.88 -9.67
CA PHE A 114 6.67 -8.93 -10.05
C PHE A 114 7.85 -9.05 -9.06
N THR A 115 8.31 -7.93 -8.50
CA THR A 115 9.18 -7.92 -7.31
C THR A 115 8.58 -7.11 -6.18
N ASP A 116 8.77 -7.59 -4.95
CA ASP A 116 8.44 -6.87 -3.72
C ASP A 116 9.67 -6.81 -2.80
N LEU A 117 9.54 -6.18 -1.64
CA LEU A 117 10.63 -5.88 -0.73
C LEU A 117 10.34 -6.38 0.68
N VAL A 118 11.31 -7.06 1.28
CA VAL A 118 11.29 -7.36 2.73
C VAL A 118 12.52 -6.71 3.36
N THR A 119 12.30 -5.76 4.27
CA THR A 119 13.38 -5.18 5.08
C THR A 119 13.68 -6.11 6.26
N PHE A 120 14.93 -6.55 6.36
CA PHE A 120 15.40 -7.42 7.43
C PHE A 120 16.81 -7.04 7.87
N HIS A 121 17.42 -7.84 8.75
CA HIS A 121 18.81 -7.63 9.17
C HIS A 121 19.74 -7.51 7.96
N GLY A 122 20.50 -6.42 7.89
CA GLY A 122 21.41 -6.14 6.77
C GLY A 122 20.81 -5.34 5.62
N GLY A 123 19.56 -4.87 5.74
CA GLY A 123 18.91 -3.98 4.76
C GLY A 123 17.75 -4.65 4.04
N ASP A 124 17.54 -4.25 2.79
CA ASP A 124 16.41 -4.73 2.00
C ASP A 124 16.74 -5.96 1.15
N TYR A 125 15.75 -6.83 1.01
CA TYR A 125 15.83 -8.05 0.21
C TYR A 125 14.69 -8.10 -0.80
N LEU A 126 15.05 -8.24 -2.08
CA LEU A 126 14.08 -8.41 -3.15
C LEU A 126 13.48 -9.83 -3.13
N ILE A 127 12.16 -9.89 -3.18
CA ILE A 127 11.39 -11.14 -3.26
C ILE A 127 10.56 -11.21 -4.53
N PHE A 128 10.29 -12.44 -4.97
CA PHE A 128 9.28 -12.74 -5.98
C PHE A 128 8.02 -13.20 -5.24
N PRO A 129 6.99 -12.35 -5.10
CA PRO A 129 5.82 -12.66 -4.26
C PRO A 129 4.90 -13.72 -4.88
N GLY A 130 5.01 -13.98 -6.19
CA GLY A 130 4.19 -14.97 -6.88
C GLY A 130 2.70 -14.67 -6.77
N ILE A 131 1.90 -15.72 -6.60
CA ILE A 131 0.43 -15.64 -6.54
C ILE A 131 -0.12 -15.46 -5.11
N THR A 132 0.74 -15.38 -4.09
CA THR A 132 0.29 -15.26 -2.70
C THR A 132 -0.09 -13.82 -2.38
N GLU A 133 -1.39 -13.51 -2.45
CA GLU A 133 -1.91 -12.20 -2.05
C GLU A 133 -1.60 -11.91 -0.56
N GLY A 134 -1.08 -10.72 -0.28
CA GLY A 134 -0.71 -10.30 1.08
C GLY A 134 0.46 -11.10 1.71
N GLY A 135 1.13 -11.98 0.95
CA GLY A 135 2.20 -12.83 1.48
C GLY A 135 3.40 -12.03 2.00
N GLU A 136 3.82 -10.99 1.27
CA GLU A 136 4.85 -10.05 1.73
C GLU A 136 4.42 -9.34 3.02
N PHE A 137 3.19 -8.85 3.08
CA PHE A 137 2.66 -8.15 4.25
C PHE A 137 2.72 -9.04 5.51
N ILE A 138 2.32 -10.30 5.40
CA ILE A 138 2.36 -11.25 6.53
C ILE A 138 3.81 -11.49 6.95
N LEU A 139 4.70 -11.78 5.99
CA LEU A 139 6.11 -12.05 6.28
C LEU A 139 6.81 -10.87 6.94
N SER A 140 6.66 -9.66 6.38
CA SER A 140 7.27 -8.43 6.89
C SER A 140 6.80 -8.13 8.31
N ASN A 141 5.49 -8.23 8.60
CA ASN A 141 4.96 -8.02 9.95
C ASN A 141 5.36 -9.14 10.93
N LEU A 142 5.47 -10.39 10.46
CA LEU A 142 5.93 -11.51 11.29
C LEU A 142 7.39 -11.34 11.70
N LEU A 143 8.27 -10.95 10.77
CA LEU A 143 9.67 -10.67 11.06
C LEU A 143 9.81 -9.43 11.97
N ALA A 144 9.07 -8.36 11.70
CA ALA A 144 9.06 -7.19 12.59
C ALA A 144 8.59 -7.56 13.99
N THR A 145 7.55 -8.39 14.13
CA THR A 145 7.09 -8.90 15.41
C THR A 145 8.19 -9.68 16.13
N ILE A 146 8.79 -10.66 15.45
CA ILE A 146 9.80 -11.52 16.06
C ILE A 146 10.98 -10.67 16.52
N PHE A 147 11.50 -9.75 15.70
CA PHE A 147 12.79 -9.10 15.98
C PHE A 147 12.71 -7.69 16.57
N GLN A 148 11.57 -7.00 16.45
CA GLN A 148 11.43 -5.59 16.83
C GLN A 148 10.36 -5.36 17.92
N TRP A 149 9.43 -6.29 18.15
CA TRP A 149 8.42 -6.12 19.20
C TRP A 149 9.02 -6.39 20.60
N PRO A 150 9.12 -5.37 21.48
CA PRO A 150 9.82 -5.49 22.76
C PRO A 150 9.11 -6.44 23.73
N ASP A 151 7.76 -6.49 23.69
CA ASP A 151 6.93 -7.23 24.64
C ASP A 151 6.42 -8.56 24.06
N SER A 152 7.27 -9.29 23.35
CA SER A 152 6.85 -10.49 22.61
C SER A 152 6.94 -11.80 23.40
N SER A 153 7.74 -11.87 24.47
CA SER A 153 8.01 -13.12 25.21
C SER A 153 8.53 -14.31 24.36
N ILE A 154 8.87 -14.08 23.08
CA ILE A 154 9.36 -15.09 22.14
C ILE A 154 10.77 -15.52 22.55
N GLN A 155 10.97 -16.84 22.65
CA GLN A 155 12.23 -17.45 23.11
C GLN A 155 13.39 -17.25 22.13
N ASP A 156 14.62 -17.11 22.66
CA ASP A 156 15.83 -16.89 21.87
C ASP A 156 16.14 -18.01 20.88
N ASN A 157 15.85 -19.27 21.23
CA ASN A 157 16.06 -20.41 20.33
C ASN A 157 15.17 -20.31 19.08
N PHE A 158 13.91 -19.89 19.24
CA PHE A 158 12.99 -19.67 18.13
C PHE A 158 13.47 -18.49 17.28
N ARG A 159 13.84 -17.37 17.92
CA ARG A 159 14.40 -16.18 17.24
C ARG A 159 15.63 -16.54 16.42
N SER A 160 16.54 -17.32 16.98
CA SER A 160 17.77 -17.76 16.32
C SER A 160 17.46 -18.61 15.08
N ASN A 161 16.56 -19.58 15.18
CA ASN A 161 16.17 -20.39 14.04
C ASN A 161 15.47 -19.57 12.95
N ALA A 162 14.49 -18.73 13.33
CA ALA A 162 13.80 -17.83 12.42
C ALA A 162 14.77 -16.88 11.72
N PHE A 163 15.78 -16.36 12.43
CA PHE A 163 16.81 -15.50 11.86
C PHE A 163 17.60 -16.21 10.76
N GLN A 164 18.05 -17.44 11.04
CA GLN A 164 18.89 -18.23 10.15
C GLN A 164 18.18 -18.57 8.83
N VAL A 165 16.92 -19.02 8.91
CA VAL A 165 16.13 -19.36 7.72
C VAL A 165 15.68 -18.13 6.94
N SER A 166 15.33 -17.04 7.63
CA SER A 166 14.93 -15.79 7.00
C SER A 166 16.09 -15.19 6.22
N LEU A 167 17.26 -15.08 6.85
CA LEU A 167 18.45 -14.56 6.18
C LEU A 167 18.85 -15.41 4.97
N LEU A 168 18.73 -16.75 5.08
CA LEU A 168 19.02 -17.66 3.97
C LEU A 168 18.12 -17.41 2.75
N LEU A 169 16.79 -17.51 2.92
CA LEU A 169 15.86 -17.45 1.79
C LEU A 169 15.79 -16.04 1.20
N LEU A 170 15.84 -15.00 2.04
CA LEU A 170 15.90 -13.61 1.59
C LEU A 170 17.19 -13.32 0.81
N LYS A 171 18.36 -13.82 1.25
CA LYS A 171 19.63 -13.69 0.50
C LYS A 171 19.59 -14.44 -0.83
N ILE A 172 19.02 -15.65 -0.87
CA ILE A 172 18.87 -16.42 -2.11
C ILE A 172 17.98 -15.66 -3.10
N SER A 173 16.79 -15.24 -2.68
CA SER A 173 15.86 -14.48 -3.51
C SER A 173 16.49 -13.18 -4.02
N ASN A 174 17.12 -12.41 -3.12
CA ASN A 174 17.79 -11.17 -3.48
C ASN A 174 18.94 -11.39 -4.47
N ARG A 175 19.73 -12.47 -4.32
CA ARG A 175 20.82 -12.81 -5.25
C ARG A 175 20.29 -13.20 -6.63
N ILE A 176 19.13 -13.86 -6.71
CA ILE A 176 18.46 -14.13 -7.99
C ILE A 176 18.03 -12.82 -8.66
N ALA A 177 17.33 -11.95 -7.93
CA ALA A 177 16.83 -10.68 -8.47
C ALA A 177 17.96 -9.72 -8.89
N THR A 178 19.02 -9.61 -8.07
CA THR A 178 20.17 -8.73 -8.36
C THR A 178 21.03 -9.23 -9.53
N LYS A 179 21.18 -10.55 -9.74
CA LYS A 179 21.80 -11.11 -10.96
C LYS A 179 21.06 -10.70 -12.25
N MET A 180 19.77 -10.38 -12.14
CA MET A 180 18.93 -9.89 -13.24
C MET A 180 18.84 -8.37 -13.31
N GLY A 181 19.45 -7.64 -12.36
CA GLY A 181 19.37 -6.18 -12.30
C GLY A 181 17.97 -5.64 -11.95
N TYR A 182 17.15 -6.44 -11.28
CA TYR A 182 15.81 -5.99 -10.87
C TYR A 182 15.86 -5.02 -9.69
N THR A 183 14.87 -4.15 -9.63
CA THR A 183 14.65 -3.18 -8.56
C THR A 183 13.46 -3.60 -7.70
N ARG A 184 13.26 -2.93 -6.56
CA ARG A 184 12.03 -3.08 -5.76
C ARG A 184 10.82 -2.61 -6.56
N TYR A 185 9.66 -3.22 -6.29
CA TYR A 185 8.37 -2.83 -6.85
C TYR A 185 8.31 -2.87 -8.39
N LEU A 186 9.08 -3.77 -9.02
CA LEU A 186 9.03 -3.97 -10.47
C LEU A 186 7.68 -4.59 -10.85
N ASN A 187 7.06 -4.06 -11.90
CA ASN A 187 5.80 -4.58 -12.40
C ASN A 187 6.02 -5.73 -13.40
N GLY A 188 5.07 -6.65 -13.48
CA GLY A 188 5.01 -7.64 -14.55
C GLY A 188 4.72 -6.99 -15.92
N GLU A 189 5.02 -7.71 -17.01
CA GLU A 189 4.73 -7.26 -18.37
C GLU A 189 3.49 -7.96 -18.94
N LYS A 190 2.47 -7.17 -19.30
CA LYS A 190 1.23 -7.67 -19.94
C LYS A 190 1.45 -7.85 -21.45
N ASP A 191 2.11 -8.95 -21.85
CA ASP A 191 2.47 -9.18 -23.26
C ASP A 191 1.54 -10.21 -23.94
N SER A 192 1.38 -11.41 -23.36
CA SER A 192 0.46 -12.43 -23.87
C SER A 192 0.17 -13.55 -22.87
N ASN A 193 -0.91 -14.31 -23.08
CA ASN A 193 -1.21 -15.53 -22.31
C ASN A 193 -0.19 -16.67 -22.55
N LYS A 194 0.59 -16.62 -23.63
CA LYS A 194 1.60 -17.63 -23.91
C LYS A 194 2.82 -17.45 -23.01
N MET A 195 3.42 -18.54 -22.58
CA MET A 195 4.71 -18.48 -21.88
C MET A 195 5.79 -17.95 -22.83
N PHE A 196 6.48 -16.90 -22.40
CA PHE A 196 7.54 -16.25 -23.16
C PHE A 196 8.84 -17.01 -22.95
N PHE A 197 9.47 -17.42 -24.05
CA PHE A 197 10.82 -17.96 -24.07
C PHE A 197 11.77 -16.90 -24.66
N PRO A 198 12.82 -16.48 -23.92
CA PRO A 198 13.77 -15.51 -24.43
C PRO A 198 14.77 -16.15 -25.41
N ASN A 199 15.63 -15.32 -26.00
CA ASN A 199 16.79 -15.80 -26.77
C ASN A 199 17.78 -16.59 -25.88
N ASP A 200 18.69 -17.33 -26.50
CA ASP A 200 19.62 -18.21 -25.78
C ASP A 200 20.54 -17.46 -24.79
N GLU A 201 20.90 -16.21 -25.07
CA GLU A 201 21.73 -15.38 -24.19
C GLU A 201 21.01 -15.11 -22.86
N VAL A 202 19.80 -14.55 -22.94
CA VAL A 202 18.97 -14.26 -21.76
C VAL A 202 18.51 -15.56 -21.10
N LEU A 203 18.24 -16.62 -21.86
CA LEU A 203 17.89 -17.93 -21.31
C LEU A 203 19.03 -18.50 -20.45
N ASN A 204 20.27 -18.42 -20.92
CA ASN A 204 21.43 -18.84 -20.14
C ASN A 204 21.64 -17.97 -18.89
N GLN A 205 21.38 -16.66 -19.00
CA GLN A 205 21.42 -15.75 -17.85
C GLN A 205 20.41 -16.16 -16.77
N VAL A 206 19.13 -16.39 -17.13
CA VAL A 206 18.11 -16.76 -16.13
C VAL A 206 18.35 -18.15 -15.54
N LYS A 207 18.84 -19.12 -16.34
CA LYS A 207 19.29 -20.43 -15.83
C LYS A 207 20.40 -20.29 -14.81
N SER A 208 21.37 -19.41 -15.07
CA SER A 208 22.47 -19.11 -14.15
C SER A 208 22.04 -18.29 -12.93
N ALA A 209 20.95 -17.53 -13.02
CA ALA A 209 20.43 -16.75 -11.90
C ALA A 209 19.82 -17.67 -10.82
N VAL A 210 19.05 -18.68 -11.23
CA VAL A 210 18.39 -19.65 -10.33
C VAL A 210 19.29 -20.81 -9.89
N THR A 211 20.53 -20.87 -10.37
CA THR A 211 21.49 -21.93 -10.06
C THR A 211 22.65 -21.39 -9.24
N PHE A 212 23.05 -22.14 -8.21
CA PHE A 212 24.19 -21.86 -7.35
C PHE A 212 25.13 -23.06 -7.33
N SER A 213 26.43 -22.81 -7.48
CA SER A 213 27.44 -23.85 -7.21
C SER A 213 27.51 -24.19 -5.72
N GLU A 214 28.09 -25.33 -5.37
CA GLU A 214 28.34 -25.67 -3.97
C GLU A 214 29.24 -24.63 -3.28
N ASP A 215 30.23 -24.09 -3.99
CA ASP A 215 31.11 -23.03 -3.48
C ASP A 215 30.35 -21.72 -3.22
N GLU A 216 29.52 -21.27 -4.17
CA GLU A 216 28.69 -20.06 -4.01
C GLU A 216 27.73 -20.18 -2.84
N MET A 217 27.11 -21.35 -2.67
CA MET A 217 26.18 -21.59 -1.55
C MET A 217 26.93 -21.68 -0.22
N ASN A 218 28.08 -22.35 -0.17
CA ASN A 218 28.90 -22.43 1.05
C ASN A 218 29.45 -21.05 1.46
N GLU A 219 29.84 -20.21 0.50
CA GLU A 219 30.23 -18.83 0.74
C GLU A 219 29.07 -18.03 1.34
N LEU A 220 27.87 -18.09 0.73
CA LEU A 220 26.67 -17.44 1.24
C LEU A 220 26.38 -17.85 2.70
N LEU A 221 26.48 -19.15 3.01
CA LEU A 221 26.28 -19.65 4.36
C LEU A 221 27.35 -19.13 5.33
N LYS A 222 28.63 -19.16 4.93
CA LYS A 222 29.76 -18.77 5.78
C LYS A 222 29.76 -17.27 6.09
N GLU A 223 29.59 -16.42 5.09
CA GLU A 223 29.59 -14.96 5.23
C GLU A 223 28.49 -14.48 6.20
N ASN A 224 27.36 -15.16 6.19
CA ASN A 224 26.19 -14.79 6.97
C ASN A 224 26.05 -15.62 8.26
N SER A 225 27.04 -16.47 8.58
CA SER A 225 27.01 -17.37 9.73
C SER A 225 25.72 -18.23 9.79
N ILE A 226 25.29 -18.74 8.63
CA ILE A 226 24.09 -19.56 8.47
C ILE A 226 24.44 -21.04 8.60
N SER A 227 23.69 -21.76 9.43
CA SER A 227 23.83 -23.21 9.59
C SER A 227 23.41 -23.97 8.32
N LYS A 228 24.19 -24.97 7.91
CA LYS A 228 23.84 -25.88 6.81
C LYS A 228 22.52 -26.64 7.08
N PHE A 229 22.14 -26.81 8.34
CA PHE A 229 20.85 -27.40 8.71
C PHE A 229 19.66 -26.54 8.27
N ALA A 230 19.79 -25.21 8.28
CA ALA A 230 18.75 -24.31 7.80
C ALA A 230 18.47 -24.55 6.30
N LEU A 231 19.53 -24.70 5.50
CA LEU A 231 19.40 -24.99 4.07
C LEU A 231 18.73 -26.34 3.81
N GLN A 232 19.06 -27.38 4.58
CA GLN A 232 18.47 -28.71 4.43
C GLN A 232 16.94 -28.73 4.58
N LYS A 233 16.36 -27.79 5.33
CA LYS A 233 14.90 -27.69 5.50
C LYS A 233 14.14 -27.35 4.23
N PHE A 234 14.81 -26.74 3.25
CA PHE A 234 14.21 -26.26 2.00
C PHE A 234 14.64 -27.07 0.77
N ILE A 235 15.43 -28.13 0.96
CA ILE A 235 15.85 -29.03 -0.13
C ILE A 235 14.76 -30.08 -0.37
N VAL A 236 14.27 -30.17 -1.59
CA VAL A 236 13.26 -31.14 -2.03
C VAL A 236 13.86 -32.52 -2.25
N ASP A 237 13.13 -33.56 -1.85
CA ASP A 237 13.42 -34.93 -2.26
C ASP A 237 12.58 -35.28 -3.49
N ILE A 238 13.23 -35.56 -4.61
CA ILE A 238 12.55 -35.95 -5.85
C ILE A 238 11.77 -37.27 -5.73
N ASN A 239 12.02 -38.06 -4.67
CA ASN A 239 11.28 -39.30 -4.39
C ASN A 239 10.13 -39.11 -3.40
N ASP A 240 9.83 -37.88 -3.00
CA ASP A 240 8.71 -37.59 -2.11
C ASP A 240 7.39 -38.10 -2.73
N ASN A 241 6.63 -38.89 -1.97
CA ASN A 241 5.38 -39.45 -2.45
C ASN A 241 4.31 -38.39 -2.68
N SER A 242 4.44 -37.20 -2.09
CA SER A 242 3.51 -36.09 -2.31
C SER A 242 3.55 -35.56 -3.75
N PHE A 243 4.62 -35.81 -4.52
CA PHE A 243 4.64 -35.62 -5.99
C PHE A 243 3.72 -36.58 -6.76
N LYS A 244 3.03 -37.50 -6.09
CA LYS A 244 1.99 -38.32 -6.70
C LYS A 244 0.59 -37.82 -6.37
N SER A 245 0.48 -36.79 -5.52
CA SER A 245 -0.79 -36.16 -5.24
C SER A 245 -1.35 -35.50 -6.50
N GLN A 246 -2.68 -35.47 -6.58
CA GLN A 246 -3.39 -34.74 -7.63
C GLN A 246 -3.70 -33.30 -7.20
N PHE A 247 -3.46 -32.96 -5.93
CA PHE A 247 -3.70 -31.64 -5.35
C PHE A 247 -2.42 -30.82 -5.40
N ALA A 248 -2.49 -29.66 -6.06
CA ALA A 248 -1.34 -28.76 -6.20
C ALA A 248 -0.93 -28.16 -4.84
N GLU A 249 -1.87 -28.03 -3.92
CA GLU A 249 -1.66 -27.54 -2.55
C GLU A 249 -0.80 -28.51 -1.71
N GLU A 250 -0.68 -29.77 -2.12
CA GLU A 250 0.16 -30.78 -1.46
C GLU A 250 1.57 -30.86 -2.08
N SER A 251 1.88 -30.00 -3.05
CA SER A 251 3.17 -29.96 -3.74
C SER A 251 4.31 -29.70 -2.76
N PRO A 252 5.34 -30.59 -2.70
CA PRO A 252 6.53 -30.35 -1.89
C PRO A 252 7.27 -29.05 -2.24
N LEU A 253 7.04 -28.50 -3.43
CA LEU A 253 7.68 -27.27 -3.92
C LEU A 253 7.26 -26.01 -3.15
N LEU A 254 6.09 -26.05 -2.51
CA LEU A 254 5.58 -24.94 -1.70
C LEU A 254 6.39 -24.75 -0.41
N SER A 255 6.92 -25.84 0.17
CA SER A 255 7.74 -25.79 1.40
C SER A 255 9.23 -26.02 1.15
N LYS A 256 9.60 -26.68 0.05
CA LYS A 256 10.97 -27.04 -0.31
C LYS A 256 11.29 -26.65 -1.76
N PRO A 257 11.53 -25.36 -2.04
CA PRO A 257 11.69 -24.88 -3.41
C PRO A 257 13.09 -25.11 -4.03
N ILE A 258 14.00 -25.82 -3.34
CA ILE A 258 15.40 -25.98 -3.77
C ILE A 258 15.71 -27.43 -4.08
N LEU A 259 16.30 -27.71 -5.25
CA LEU A 259 16.84 -29.03 -5.60
C LEU A 259 18.37 -29.03 -5.43
N TYR A 260 18.91 -30.07 -4.80
CA TYR A 260 20.36 -30.32 -4.78
C TYR A 260 20.71 -31.56 -5.61
N LYS A 261 21.46 -31.36 -6.71
CA LYS A 261 21.95 -32.46 -7.55
C LYS A 261 23.28 -32.11 -8.20
N ASP A 262 24.17 -33.11 -8.33
CA ASP A 262 25.45 -33.02 -9.05
C ASP A 262 26.30 -31.80 -8.62
N GLY A 263 26.36 -31.53 -7.31
CA GLY A 263 27.13 -30.43 -6.74
C GLY A 263 26.54 -29.04 -6.98
N LYS A 264 25.27 -28.93 -7.38
CA LYS A 264 24.57 -27.67 -7.65
C LYS A 264 23.27 -27.58 -6.87
N TYR A 265 22.95 -26.36 -6.43
CA TYR A 265 21.65 -26.00 -5.89
C TYR A 265 20.86 -25.26 -6.95
N ILE A 266 19.64 -25.70 -7.23
CA ILE A 266 18.75 -25.08 -8.22
C ILE A 266 17.50 -24.65 -7.47
N VAL A 267 17.20 -23.36 -7.49
CA VAL A 267 15.94 -22.83 -6.97
C VAL A 267 14.88 -23.07 -8.03
N ILE A 268 14.17 -24.18 -7.93
CA ILE A 268 13.23 -24.65 -8.96
C ILE A 268 11.87 -23.94 -8.88
N SER A 269 11.57 -23.29 -7.77
CA SER A 269 10.38 -22.44 -7.59
C SER A 269 10.73 -21.13 -6.86
N PRO A 270 11.34 -20.15 -7.53
CA PRO A 270 11.73 -18.86 -6.91
C PRO A 270 10.55 -18.09 -6.30
N ALA A 271 9.39 -18.13 -6.95
CA ALA A 271 8.18 -17.42 -6.51
C ALA A 271 7.55 -17.97 -5.22
N THR A 272 7.96 -19.16 -4.76
CA THR A 272 7.46 -19.76 -3.50
C THR A 272 8.43 -19.59 -2.33
N LEU A 273 9.58 -18.91 -2.50
CA LEU A 273 10.56 -18.73 -1.43
C LEU A 273 9.99 -17.98 -0.20
N SER A 274 9.27 -16.87 -0.44
CA SER A 274 8.65 -16.08 0.63
C SER A 274 7.51 -16.84 1.32
N PHE A 275 6.73 -17.60 0.55
CA PHE A 275 5.69 -18.49 1.07
C PHE A 275 6.28 -19.60 1.94
N ALA A 276 7.31 -20.30 1.45
CA ALA A 276 8.02 -21.36 2.16
C ALA A 276 8.62 -20.85 3.47
N LEU A 277 9.17 -19.63 3.48
CA LEU A 277 9.70 -18.99 4.67
C LEU A 277 8.61 -18.75 5.73
N THR A 278 7.51 -18.11 5.33
CA THR A 278 6.39 -17.81 6.24
C THR A 278 5.83 -19.10 6.85
N ASN A 279 5.58 -20.12 6.01
CA ASN A 279 5.07 -21.40 6.47
C ASN A 279 6.06 -22.07 7.45
N PHE A 280 7.36 -22.07 7.13
CA PHE A 280 8.37 -22.63 8.02
C PHE A 280 8.37 -21.98 9.41
N ILE A 281 8.26 -20.65 9.49
CA ILE A 281 8.26 -19.93 10.78
C ILE A 281 7.06 -20.36 11.63
N TRP A 282 5.88 -20.49 11.05
CA TRP A 282 4.69 -20.95 11.77
C TRP A 282 4.76 -22.43 12.17
N GLN A 283 5.20 -23.31 11.27
CA GLN A 283 5.41 -24.72 11.58
C GLN A 283 6.45 -24.91 12.69
N GLN A 284 7.52 -24.12 12.68
CA GLN A 284 8.49 -24.12 13.75
C GLN A 284 7.90 -23.67 15.10
N ALA A 285 6.96 -22.72 15.09
CA ALA A 285 6.30 -22.29 16.33
C ALA A 285 5.46 -23.41 16.94
N ILE A 286 4.86 -24.26 16.10
CA ILE A 286 4.14 -25.48 16.50
C ILE A 286 5.13 -26.53 17.03
N GLU A 287 6.20 -26.84 16.28
CA GLU A 287 7.22 -27.82 16.67
C GLU A 287 7.87 -27.48 18.03
N MET A 288 8.01 -26.19 18.34
CA MET A 288 8.61 -25.68 19.57
C MET A 288 7.59 -25.36 20.68
N ASP A 289 6.31 -25.70 20.50
CA ASP A 289 5.23 -25.45 21.47
C ASP A 289 5.14 -23.98 21.93
N CYS A 290 5.31 -23.05 20.98
CA CYS A 290 5.28 -21.61 21.23
C CYS A 290 4.35 -20.84 20.27
N MET A 291 3.48 -21.55 19.55
CA MET A 291 2.51 -20.97 18.60
C MET A 291 1.68 -19.86 19.23
N ASP A 292 1.10 -20.09 20.42
CA ASP A 292 0.26 -19.10 21.10
C ASP A 292 1.04 -17.81 21.40
N ILE A 293 2.29 -17.92 21.83
CA ILE A 293 3.16 -16.77 22.17
C ILE A 293 3.48 -15.94 20.92
N VAL A 294 3.91 -16.61 19.84
CA VAL A 294 4.27 -15.94 18.58
C VAL A 294 3.04 -15.31 17.95
N ASN A 295 1.91 -16.02 17.96
CA ASN A 295 0.63 -15.56 17.40
C ASN A 295 0.09 -14.35 18.17
N GLU A 296 0.10 -14.38 19.50
CA GLU A 296 -0.34 -13.26 20.33
C GLU A 296 0.55 -12.03 20.10
N ALA A 297 1.87 -12.21 20.07
CA ALA A 297 2.81 -11.13 19.78
C ALA A 297 2.53 -10.50 18.39
N TYR A 298 2.32 -11.33 17.36
CA TYR A 298 2.04 -10.89 15.99
C TYR A 298 0.76 -10.06 15.90
N HIS A 299 -0.32 -10.55 16.52
CA HIS A 299 -1.60 -9.83 16.51
C HIS A 299 -1.61 -8.61 17.42
N ASN A 300 -0.81 -8.56 18.49
CA ASN A 300 -0.59 -7.35 19.29
C ASN A 300 0.16 -6.29 18.48
N PHE A 301 1.23 -6.68 17.79
CA PHE A 301 2.00 -5.79 16.91
C PHE A 301 1.11 -5.20 15.82
N ILE A 302 0.37 -6.05 15.11
CA ILE A 302 -0.57 -5.64 14.06
C ILE A 302 -1.65 -4.72 14.59
N TRP A 303 -2.24 -5.03 15.74
CA TRP A 303 -3.29 -4.19 16.32
C TRP A 303 -2.78 -2.80 16.65
N ASN A 304 -1.59 -2.71 17.24
CA ASN A 304 -0.95 -1.44 17.55
C ASN A 304 -0.67 -0.63 16.27
N HIS A 305 -0.19 -1.28 15.21
CA HIS A 305 0.00 -0.63 13.91
C HIS A 305 -1.32 -0.14 13.30
N LEU A 306 -2.37 -0.96 13.37
CA LEU A 306 -3.70 -0.61 12.88
C LEU A 306 -4.28 0.63 13.58
N GLN A 307 -4.03 0.82 14.89
CA GLN A 307 -4.48 2.04 15.59
C GLN A 307 -3.93 3.31 14.95
N TYR A 308 -2.67 3.30 14.53
CA TYR A 308 -2.05 4.43 13.84
C TYR A 308 -2.75 4.72 12.50
N ARG A 309 -3.03 3.67 11.72
CA ARG A 309 -3.74 3.79 10.43
C ARG A 309 -5.17 4.26 10.57
N LEU A 310 -5.89 3.77 11.58
CA LEU A 310 -7.25 4.24 11.91
C LEU A 310 -7.26 5.74 12.23
N GLY A 311 -6.27 6.22 13.00
CA GLY A 311 -6.11 7.65 13.25
C GLY A 311 -5.85 8.46 11.98
N GLN A 312 -5.02 7.97 11.06
CA GLN A 312 -4.79 8.61 9.75
C GLN A 312 -6.08 8.70 8.90
N MET A 313 -6.98 7.73 9.03
CA MET A 313 -8.29 7.71 8.37
C MET A 313 -9.39 8.44 9.16
N LYS A 314 -9.04 9.24 10.18
CA LYS A 314 -9.94 10.05 11.00
C LYS A 314 -10.93 9.26 11.87
N TYR A 315 -10.56 8.06 12.28
CA TYR A 315 -11.25 7.38 13.38
C TYR A 315 -10.72 7.87 14.72
N GLU A 316 -11.58 8.48 15.53
CA GLU A 316 -11.24 8.96 16.87
C GLU A 316 -11.73 7.96 17.91
N ARG A 317 -10.80 7.36 18.66
CA ARG A 317 -11.13 6.32 19.65
C ARG A 317 -11.96 6.90 20.80
N ILE A 318 -13.08 6.26 21.10
CA ILE A 318 -13.91 6.53 22.29
C ILE A 318 -13.40 5.67 23.45
N ASN A 319 -12.81 6.29 24.47
CA ASN A 319 -12.26 5.59 25.63
C ASN A 319 -13.27 5.35 26.75
N ASP A 320 -14.37 6.10 26.78
CA ASP A 320 -15.34 6.07 27.88
C ASP A 320 -16.30 4.87 27.83
N PHE A 321 -16.30 4.12 26.72
CA PHE A 321 -17.07 2.89 26.60
C PHE A 321 -16.20 1.68 26.97
N ASN A 322 -16.53 1.02 28.08
CA ASN A 322 -15.85 -0.20 28.48
C ASN A 322 -16.45 -1.42 27.77
N ILE A 323 -15.69 -2.02 26.85
CA ILE A 323 -16.03 -3.29 26.22
C ILE A 323 -15.52 -4.41 27.14
N PRO A 324 -16.36 -5.32 27.66
CA PRO A 324 -15.91 -6.41 28.53
C PRO A 324 -14.84 -7.27 27.86
N GLU A 325 -13.79 -7.66 28.58
CA GLU A 325 -12.75 -8.55 28.05
C GLU A 325 -13.32 -9.89 27.55
N THR A 326 -12.63 -10.49 26.59
CA THR A 326 -13.04 -11.74 25.96
C THR A 326 -11.82 -12.58 25.59
N ASP A 327 -11.96 -13.91 25.71
CA ASP A 327 -10.96 -14.89 25.25
C ASP A 327 -11.12 -15.25 23.76
N LEU A 328 -12.07 -14.61 23.07
CA LEU A 328 -12.23 -14.78 21.63
C LEU A 328 -11.03 -14.17 20.90
N PRO A 329 -10.64 -14.71 19.72
CA PRO A 329 -9.51 -14.20 18.96
C PRO A 329 -9.88 -12.92 18.20
N ILE A 330 -10.21 -11.88 18.97
CA ILE A 330 -10.59 -10.55 18.48
C ILE A 330 -9.91 -9.46 19.30
N LYS A 331 -9.71 -8.30 18.67
CA LYS A 331 -9.41 -7.04 19.36
C LYS A 331 -10.42 -6.01 18.90
N GLU A 332 -11.03 -5.29 19.83
CA GLU A 332 -12.21 -4.46 19.53
C GLU A 332 -12.18 -3.12 20.25
N HIS A 333 -12.52 -2.06 19.53
CA HIS A 333 -12.68 -0.70 20.07
C HIS A 333 -13.81 0.02 19.33
N ILE A 334 -14.28 1.13 19.92
CA ILE A 334 -15.31 2.00 19.34
C ILE A 334 -14.66 3.34 18.99
N TYR A 335 -15.07 3.89 17.86
CA TYR A 335 -14.54 5.13 17.31
C TYR A 335 -15.68 6.05 16.89
N GLN A 336 -15.51 7.35 17.09
CA GLN A 336 -16.31 8.36 16.44
C GLN A 336 -15.60 8.82 15.16
N PHE A 337 -16.35 9.10 14.11
CA PHE A 337 -15.79 9.58 12.84
C PHE A 337 -16.66 10.61 12.11
N ASP A 338 -17.83 10.93 12.66
CA ASP A 338 -18.69 12.03 12.23
C ASP A 338 -19.53 12.48 13.46
N ASP A 339 -20.27 13.59 13.33
CA ASP A 339 -21.07 14.15 14.44
C ASP A 339 -22.21 13.22 14.89
N ASP A 340 -22.65 12.31 14.00
CA ASP A 340 -23.78 11.41 14.20
C ASP A 340 -23.43 9.94 13.87
N LYS A 341 -22.14 9.58 13.82
CA LYS A 341 -21.70 8.23 13.44
C LYS A 341 -20.62 7.68 14.37
N ILE A 342 -20.82 6.43 14.75
CA ILE A 342 -19.83 5.63 15.48
C ILE A 342 -19.48 4.37 14.69
N ALA A 343 -18.22 3.98 14.74
CA ALA A 343 -17.72 2.74 14.20
C ALA A 343 -17.41 1.78 15.35
N TYR A 344 -17.95 0.57 15.28
CA TYR A 344 -17.44 -0.58 16.00
C TYR A 344 -16.40 -1.24 15.09
N ILE A 345 -15.14 -1.23 15.50
CA ILE A 345 -14.04 -1.78 14.72
C ILE A 345 -13.45 -2.97 15.46
N GLN A 346 -13.39 -4.10 14.79
CA GLN A 346 -12.83 -5.33 15.32
C GLN A 346 -11.79 -5.93 14.38
N LEU A 347 -10.64 -6.29 14.93
CA LEU A 347 -9.66 -7.15 14.30
C LEU A 347 -9.96 -8.60 14.68
N ILE A 348 -10.48 -9.39 13.75
CA ILE A 348 -10.60 -10.84 13.92
C ILE A 348 -9.30 -11.48 13.44
N TYR A 349 -8.72 -12.35 14.26
CA TYR A 349 -7.47 -13.01 13.90
C TYR A 349 -7.52 -14.52 14.03
N ASP A 350 -6.64 -15.18 13.28
CA ASP A 350 -6.44 -16.62 13.37
C ASP A 350 -5.50 -16.94 14.54
N ALA A 351 -6.03 -17.60 15.57
CA ALA A 351 -5.28 -18.00 16.76
C ALA A 351 -4.32 -19.19 16.54
N GLY A 352 -4.15 -19.69 15.31
CA GLY A 352 -3.21 -20.77 15.01
C GLY A 352 -3.67 -22.17 15.41
N LYS A 353 -4.90 -22.32 15.88
CA LYS A 353 -5.46 -23.63 16.26
C LYS A 353 -5.56 -24.53 15.04
N ASN A 354 -5.00 -25.74 15.14
CA ASN A 354 -4.89 -26.71 14.05
C ASN A 354 -4.37 -26.05 12.77
N PHE A 355 -3.28 -25.30 12.88
CA PHE A 355 -2.72 -24.61 11.72
C PHE A 355 -2.20 -25.63 10.69
N ASN A 356 -2.72 -25.49 9.48
CA ASN A 356 -2.25 -26.09 8.25
C ASN A 356 -2.50 -25.03 7.16
N GLU A 357 -1.51 -24.78 6.33
CA GLU A 357 -1.53 -23.78 5.27
C GLU A 357 -2.63 -24.00 4.23
N SER A 358 -3.01 -25.27 4.01
CA SER A 358 -4.06 -25.66 3.05
C SER A 358 -5.48 -25.54 3.62
N ASP A 359 -5.62 -25.34 4.93
CA ASP A 359 -6.92 -25.21 5.58
C ASP A 359 -7.49 -23.79 5.49
N VAL A 360 -8.80 -23.66 5.62
CA VAL A 360 -9.47 -22.37 5.71
C VAL A 360 -9.77 -22.04 7.16
N PHE A 361 -9.34 -20.87 7.64
CA PHE A 361 -9.78 -20.33 8.92
C PHE A 361 -11.24 -19.87 8.82
N ILE A 362 -12.14 -20.61 9.46
CA ILE A 362 -13.56 -20.26 9.52
C ILE A 362 -13.80 -19.43 10.77
N VAL A 363 -14.27 -18.19 10.58
CA VAL A 363 -14.57 -17.28 11.70
C VAL A 363 -15.63 -17.91 12.61
N PRO A 364 -15.34 -18.13 13.91
CA PRO A 364 -16.25 -18.77 14.84
C PRO A 364 -17.58 -18.02 15.02
N THR A 365 -18.69 -18.76 15.12
CA THR A 365 -20.03 -18.16 15.29
C THR A 365 -20.17 -17.31 16.55
N THR A 366 -19.40 -17.62 17.59
CA THR A 366 -19.34 -16.86 18.85
C THR A 366 -18.89 -15.41 18.66
N ILE A 367 -18.06 -15.12 17.65
CA ILE A 367 -17.64 -13.75 17.32
C ILE A 367 -18.80 -12.94 16.76
N TYR A 368 -19.66 -13.54 15.92
CA TYR A 368 -20.87 -12.85 15.42
C TYR A 368 -21.86 -12.54 16.53
N ASN A 369 -22.00 -13.44 17.51
CA ASN A 369 -22.83 -13.20 18.70
C ASN A 369 -22.26 -12.05 19.55
N ARG A 370 -20.94 -12.06 19.78
CA ARG A 370 -20.26 -10.99 20.51
C ARG A 370 -20.48 -9.62 19.86
N LYS A 371 -20.33 -9.53 18.55
CA LYS A 371 -20.62 -8.32 17.78
C LYS A 371 -22.07 -7.85 17.98
N GLN A 372 -23.04 -8.76 17.87
CA GLN A 372 -24.45 -8.44 18.09
C GLN A 372 -24.67 -7.85 19.49
N ASP A 373 -24.05 -8.41 20.52
CA ASP A 373 -24.17 -7.95 21.89
C ASP A 373 -23.62 -6.54 22.06
N VAL A 374 -22.42 -6.25 21.55
CA VAL A 374 -21.79 -4.92 21.63
C VAL A 374 -22.61 -3.87 20.87
N ILE A 375 -23.05 -4.18 19.64
CA ILE A 375 -23.93 -3.29 18.87
C ILE A 375 -25.23 -3.01 19.63
N THR A 376 -25.84 -4.02 20.23
CA THR A 376 -27.08 -3.86 21.00
C THR A 376 -26.87 -2.97 22.23
N GLN A 377 -25.72 -3.10 22.91
CA GLN A 377 -25.35 -2.23 24.03
C GLN A 377 -25.12 -0.78 23.57
N LEU A 378 -24.45 -0.57 22.45
CA LEU A 378 -24.24 0.75 21.86
C LEU A 378 -25.58 1.45 21.55
N GLN A 379 -26.53 0.72 20.97
CA GLN A 379 -27.86 1.24 20.66
C GLN A 379 -28.68 1.63 21.90
N GLN A 380 -28.35 1.07 23.08
CA GLN A 380 -29.01 1.41 24.35
C GLN A 380 -28.42 2.66 25.02
N ILE A 381 -27.25 3.12 24.61
CA ILE A 381 -26.64 4.33 25.16
C ILE A 381 -27.42 5.56 24.69
N THR A 382 -27.86 6.37 25.65
CA THR A 382 -28.70 7.55 25.37
C THR A 382 -28.00 8.55 24.45
N ALA A 383 -26.68 8.75 24.60
CA ALA A 383 -25.89 9.62 23.73
C ALA A 383 -25.85 9.15 22.27
N TYR A 384 -25.90 7.84 22.03
CA TYR A 384 -25.76 7.24 20.69
C TYR A 384 -27.09 6.77 20.09
N LYS A 385 -28.22 6.99 20.77
CA LYS A 385 -29.55 6.52 20.35
C LYS A 385 -29.92 6.89 18.91
N ASN A 386 -29.47 8.05 18.43
CA ASN A 386 -29.75 8.55 17.09
C ASN A 386 -28.57 8.40 16.12
N PHE A 387 -27.43 7.85 16.59
CA PHE A 387 -26.24 7.73 15.78
C PHE A 387 -26.39 6.56 14.81
N LYS A 388 -25.76 6.66 13.65
CA LYS A 388 -25.58 5.54 12.73
C LYS A 388 -24.37 4.73 13.17
N ILE A 389 -24.54 3.41 13.20
CA ILE A 389 -23.48 2.48 13.58
C ILE A 389 -22.88 1.89 12.31
N PHE A 390 -21.56 1.93 12.23
CA PHE A 390 -20.74 1.29 11.22
C PHE A 390 -19.99 0.12 11.84
N ASP A 391 -20.08 -1.08 11.26
CA ASP A 391 -19.31 -2.25 11.68
C ASP A 391 -18.17 -2.48 10.67
N LEU A 392 -16.95 -2.16 11.07
CA LEU A 392 -15.76 -2.43 10.26
C LEU A 392 -15.05 -3.67 10.83
N THR A 393 -15.13 -4.76 10.09
CA THR A 393 -14.46 -6.02 10.47
C THR A 393 -13.19 -6.18 9.67
N ILE A 394 -12.06 -6.18 10.37
CA ILE A 394 -10.75 -6.37 9.76
C ILE A 394 -10.26 -7.77 10.07
N THR A 395 -9.83 -8.53 9.07
CA THR A 395 -9.29 -9.89 9.26
C THR A 395 -7.77 -9.91 9.18
N SER A 396 -7.13 -10.59 10.12
CA SER A 396 -5.68 -10.84 10.14
C SER A 396 -5.42 -12.34 9.99
N GLY A 397 -4.82 -12.71 8.86
CA GLY A 397 -4.39 -14.08 8.59
C GLY A 397 -2.94 -14.34 9.01
N ILE A 398 -2.61 -15.63 9.08
CA ILE A 398 -1.26 -16.15 9.33
C ILE A 398 -0.75 -17.02 8.17
N GLY A 399 -1.28 -16.81 6.96
CA GLY A 399 -0.85 -17.49 5.73
C GLY A 399 -1.88 -18.45 5.12
N ARG A 400 -2.96 -18.77 5.86
CA ARG A 400 -4.09 -19.56 5.35
C ARG A 400 -5.32 -18.68 5.10
N SER A 401 -6.18 -19.07 4.17
CA SER A 401 -7.36 -18.30 3.77
C SER A 401 -8.36 -18.12 4.92
N THR A 402 -9.04 -16.99 4.98
CA THR A 402 -10.08 -16.72 5.99
C THR A 402 -11.46 -16.68 5.33
N MET A 403 -12.40 -17.46 5.85
CA MET A 403 -13.80 -17.42 5.45
C MET A 403 -14.66 -16.81 6.55
N SER A 404 -15.38 -15.75 6.20
CA SER A 404 -16.36 -15.10 7.08
C SER A 404 -17.77 -15.19 6.49
N HIS A 405 -18.77 -15.16 7.35
CA HIS A 405 -20.17 -15.14 6.96
C HIS A 405 -20.68 -13.70 6.98
N LYS A 406 -21.39 -13.30 5.90
CA LYS A 406 -22.13 -12.04 5.89
C LYS A 406 -23.25 -12.13 6.93
N MET A 407 -23.15 -11.32 7.97
CA MET A 407 -24.21 -11.11 8.95
C MET A 407 -24.89 -9.78 8.65
N VAL A 408 -26.23 -9.77 8.68
CA VAL A 408 -27.02 -8.55 8.49
C VAL A 408 -27.54 -8.10 9.85
N TYR A 409 -27.12 -6.90 10.25
CA TYR A 409 -27.51 -6.28 11.50
C TYR A 409 -28.51 -5.16 11.22
N LYS A 410 -29.55 -5.04 12.05
CA LYS A 410 -30.56 -4.01 11.85
C LYS A 410 -29.96 -2.63 12.09
N ASP A 411 -30.15 -1.72 11.12
CA ASP A 411 -29.71 -0.32 11.16
C ASP A 411 -28.18 -0.13 11.30
N VAL A 412 -27.40 -1.11 10.83
CA VAL A 412 -25.93 -1.12 10.85
C VAL A 412 -25.43 -1.47 9.46
N PHE A 413 -24.42 -0.74 8.99
CA PHE A 413 -23.71 -1.08 7.75
C PHE A 413 -22.45 -1.84 8.09
N SER A 414 -22.27 -3.03 7.51
CA SER A 414 -21.13 -3.91 7.81
C SER A 414 -20.15 -3.98 6.64
N LEU A 415 -18.87 -3.84 6.93
CA LEU A 415 -17.79 -3.91 5.95
C LEU A 415 -16.66 -4.83 6.43
N PRO A 416 -16.55 -6.05 5.89
CA PRO A 416 -15.36 -6.88 6.07
C PRO A 416 -14.24 -6.44 5.12
N ILE A 417 -13.00 -6.32 5.63
CA ILE A 417 -11.80 -6.01 4.82
C ILE A 417 -10.61 -6.83 5.37
N PRO A 418 -9.83 -7.52 4.52
CA PRO A 418 -8.54 -8.06 4.92
C PRO A 418 -7.57 -6.94 5.32
N LEU A 419 -6.79 -7.13 6.39
CA LEU A 419 -5.89 -6.08 6.87
C LEU A 419 -4.89 -5.58 5.82
N TYR A 420 -4.37 -6.46 4.96
CA TYR A 420 -3.42 -6.07 3.91
C TYR A 420 -4.08 -5.14 2.87
N GLU A 421 -5.36 -5.32 2.56
CA GLU A 421 -6.11 -4.42 1.67
C GLU A 421 -6.44 -3.09 2.37
N PHE A 422 -6.74 -3.12 3.67
CA PHE A 422 -6.92 -1.91 4.46
C PHE A 422 -5.65 -1.04 4.50
N GLU A 423 -4.47 -1.67 4.64
CA GLU A 423 -3.17 -0.98 4.61
C GLU A 423 -2.91 -0.31 3.24
N VAL A 424 -3.37 -0.92 2.14
CA VAL A 424 -3.28 -0.31 0.79
C VAL A 424 -4.05 1.01 0.75
N LEU A 425 -5.30 1.03 1.22
CA LEU A 425 -6.12 2.25 1.27
C LEU A 425 -5.54 3.31 2.20
N ALA A 426 -5.13 2.92 3.41
CA ALA A 426 -4.57 3.86 4.38
C ALA A 426 -3.28 4.51 3.85
N SER A 427 -2.50 3.77 3.05
CA SER A 427 -1.26 4.26 2.42
C SER A 427 -1.50 5.24 1.27
N LEU A 428 -2.62 5.12 0.54
CA LEU A 428 -2.99 6.04 -0.56
C LEU A 428 -3.39 7.43 -0.07
N LYS A 429 -3.87 7.55 1.18
CA LYS A 429 -4.25 8.81 1.85
C LYS A 429 -5.37 9.58 1.13
N ASP A 430 -6.16 8.89 0.31
CA ASP A 430 -7.29 9.44 -0.46
C ASP A 430 -8.67 8.96 0.03
N THR A 431 -8.69 8.01 0.96
CA THR A 431 -9.89 7.48 1.61
C THR A 431 -9.84 7.74 3.12
N ASP A 432 -10.95 8.22 3.68
CA ASP A 432 -11.13 8.33 5.12
C ASP A 432 -12.33 7.50 5.62
N ALA A 433 -12.62 7.58 6.93
CA ALA A 433 -13.68 6.83 7.58
C ALA A 433 -15.08 7.05 6.96
N ILE A 434 -15.39 8.28 6.52
CA ILE A 434 -16.72 8.57 5.97
C ILE A 434 -16.87 7.97 4.57
N ASP A 435 -15.79 7.87 3.80
CA ASP A 435 -15.80 7.24 2.49
C ASP A 435 -16.09 5.73 2.58
N LEU A 436 -15.48 5.03 3.54
CA LEU A 436 -15.77 3.61 3.79
C LEU A 436 -17.21 3.38 4.26
N TRP A 437 -17.74 4.27 5.10
CA TRP A 437 -19.14 4.22 5.50
C TRP A 437 -20.07 4.41 4.29
N LYS A 438 -19.78 5.36 3.40
CA LYS A 438 -20.56 5.60 2.18
C LYS A 438 -20.48 4.43 1.20
N PHE A 439 -19.30 3.84 1.03
CA PHE A 439 -19.11 2.62 0.26
C PHE A 439 -19.97 1.48 0.79
N SER A 440 -19.94 1.22 2.10
CA SER A 440 -20.75 0.15 2.71
C SER A 440 -22.25 0.38 2.54
N HIS A 441 -22.71 1.64 2.71
CA HIS A 441 -24.08 2.01 2.42
C HIS A 441 -24.43 1.78 0.94
N ALA A 442 -23.58 2.20 -0.01
CA ALA A 442 -23.81 1.99 -1.43
C ALA A 442 -23.91 0.49 -1.75
N LYS A 443 -22.99 -0.31 -1.21
CA LYS A 443 -22.93 -1.77 -1.39
C LYS A 443 -24.22 -2.42 -0.91
N GLU A 444 -24.71 -2.07 0.28
CA GLU A 444 -25.95 -2.65 0.81
C GLU A 444 -27.24 -2.18 0.10
N THR A 445 -27.24 -0.97 -0.47
CA THR A 445 -28.47 -0.38 -1.04
C THR A 445 -28.58 -0.47 -2.55
N GLN A 446 -27.47 -0.67 -3.26
CA GLN A 446 -27.42 -0.65 -4.73
C GLN A 446 -27.16 -2.04 -5.33
N ILE A 447 -26.45 -2.93 -4.61
CA ILE A 447 -26.16 -4.28 -5.09
C ILE A 447 -27.23 -5.24 -4.58
N ASN A 448 -27.76 -6.06 -5.49
CA ASN A 448 -28.72 -7.09 -5.13
C ASN A 448 -28.07 -8.14 -4.24
N ASP A 449 -28.81 -8.71 -3.27
CA ASP A 449 -28.31 -9.81 -2.43
C ASP A 449 -27.95 -11.02 -3.30
N THR A 450 -26.67 -11.10 -3.67
CA THR A 450 -26.11 -12.22 -4.42
C THR A 450 -25.57 -13.26 -3.46
N PRO A 451 -26.00 -14.53 -3.57
CA PRO A 451 -25.43 -15.60 -2.77
C PRO A 451 -23.97 -15.84 -3.18
N PHE A 452 -23.07 -15.80 -2.19
CA PHE A 452 -21.82 -16.57 -2.16
C PHE A 452 -20.71 -16.28 -3.19
N ILE A 453 -20.51 -15.03 -3.60
CA ILE A 453 -19.24 -14.66 -4.27
C ILE A 453 -18.61 -13.50 -3.50
N ASP A 454 -17.60 -13.81 -2.70
CA ASP A 454 -16.78 -12.81 -2.02
C ASP A 454 -15.62 -12.46 -2.97
N PHE A 455 -15.66 -11.27 -3.54
CA PHE A 455 -14.54 -10.72 -4.31
C PHE A 455 -13.63 -9.91 -3.39
N SER A 456 -12.37 -9.69 -3.80
CA SER A 456 -11.50 -8.70 -3.15
C SER A 456 -12.27 -7.40 -2.87
N PHE A 457 -12.08 -6.85 -1.67
CA PHE A 457 -12.72 -5.60 -1.32
C PHE A 457 -12.17 -4.47 -2.20
N LEU A 458 -10.86 -4.44 -2.47
CA LEU A 458 -10.23 -3.46 -3.37
C LEU A 458 -10.79 -3.51 -4.78
N ASP A 459 -11.04 -4.70 -5.35
CA ASP A 459 -11.64 -4.82 -6.68
C ASP A 459 -13.04 -4.17 -6.72
N GLN A 460 -13.86 -4.42 -5.70
CA GLN A 460 -15.19 -3.78 -5.58
C GLN A 460 -15.08 -2.28 -5.34
N TYR A 461 -14.12 -1.87 -4.51
CA TYR A 461 -13.86 -0.48 -4.18
C TYR A 461 -13.43 0.30 -5.43
N GLN A 462 -12.54 -0.25 -6.24
CA GLN A 462 -12.09 0.40 -7.46
C GLN A 462 -13.23 0.55 -8.48
N VAL A 463 -14.07 -0.48 -8.66
CA VAL A 463 -15.28 -0.33 -9.50
C VAL A 463 -16.16 0.81 -8.98
N TYR A 464 -16.37 0.91 -7.66
CA TYR A 464 -17.13 2.00 -7.06
C TYR A 464 -16.52 3.39 -7.35
N LYS A 465 -15.20 3.54 -7.22
CA LYS A 465 -14.50 4.81 -7.50
C LYS A 465 -14.57 5.20 -8.98
N ASP A 466 -14.42 4.24 -9.89
CA ASP A 466 -14.49 4.45 -11.33
C ASP A 466 -15.88 4.92 -11.79
N HIS A 467 -16.92 4.63 -11.01
CA HIS A 467 -18.31 4.98 -11.31
C HIS A 467 -18.85 6.07 -10.37
N ASN A 468 -18.00 7.06 -10.07
CA ASN A 468 -18.35 8.25 -9.27
C ASN A 468 -18.87 7.93 -7.87
N ASP A 469 -18.22 6.98 -7.19
CA ASP A 469 -18.62 6.52 -5.86
C ASP A 469 -20.05 5.91 -5.88
N SER A 470 -20.36 5.07 -6.88
CA SER A 470 -21.62 4.32 -7.03
C SER A 470 -21.38 2.93 -7.67
N PHE A 471 -22.29 2.00 -7.43
CA PHE A 471 -22.33 0.69 -8.09
C PHE A 471 -23.28 0.62 -9.30
N TYR A 472 -23.97 1.71 -9.64
CA TYR A 472 -24.73 1.77 -10.88
C TYR A 472 -23.79 1.90 -12.07
N LEU A 473 -23.52 0.78 -12.74
CA LEU A 473 -22.56 0.70 -13.85
C LEU A 473 -23.10 1.29 -15.17
N SER A 474 -24.41 1.50 -15.27
CA SER A 474 -25.07 2.06 -16.45
C SER A 474 -26.44 2.63 -16.08
N ASP A 475 -26.98 3.52 -16.92
CA ASP A 475 -28.34 4.06 -16.78
C ASP A 475 -29.45 3.06 -17.20
N ASP A 476 -29.07 1.89 -17.73
CA ASP A 476 -30.01 0.93 -18.34
C ASP A 476 -30.78 0.08 -17.31
N THR A 477 -30.16 -0.25 -16.18
CA THR A 477 -30.75 -1.12 -15.15
C THR A 477 -30.39 -0.68 -13.75
N LYS A 478 -31.38 -0.76 -12.84
CA LYS A 478 -31.18 -0.58 -11.40
C LYS A 478 -30.73 -1.89 -10.72
N ASP A 479 -30.96 -3.03 -11.36
CA ASP A 479 -30.50 -4.32 -10.85
C ASP A 479 -29.00 -4.45 -11.13
N VAL A 480 -28.19 -4.25 -10.09
CA VAL A 480 -26.73 -4.39 -10.17
C VAL A 480 -26.34 -5.81 -9.78
N PHE A 481 -25.71 -6.50 -10.72
CA PHE A 481 -24.96 -7.73 -10.46
C PHE A 481 -23.47 -7.39 -10.59
N LEU A 482 -22.78 -7.28 -9.45
CA LEU A 482 -21.37 -6.93 -9.43
C LEU A 482 -20.52 -8.19 -9.62
N ASN A 483 -19.70 -8.22 -10.66
CA ASN A 483 -18.74 -9.28 -10.94
C ASN A 483 -17.44 -8.63 -11.46
N PRO A 484 -16.64 -8.02 -10.57
CA PRO A 484 -15.39 -7.39 -10.97
C PRO A 484 -14.44 -8.47 -11.50
N THR A 485 -13.56 -8.08 -12.42
CA THR A 485 -12.48 -8.98 -12.85
C THR A 485 -11.51 -9.13 -11.68
N VAL A 486 -11.04 -10.35 -11.39
CA VAL A 486 -10.03 -10.53 -10.34
C VAL A 486 -8.77 -9.73 -10.69
N GLY A 487 -8.27 -8.95 -9.73
CA GLY A 487 -7.13 -8.07 -9.93
C GLY A 487 -7.46 -6.78 -10.67
N TYR A 488 -8.74 -6.38 -10.72
CA TYR A 488 -9.17 -5.08 -11.25
C TYR A 488 -8.48 -3.92 -10.54
N ALA A 489 -8.20 -4.06 -9.24
CA ALA A 489 -7.49 -3.10 -8.40
C ALA A 489 -5.95 -3.30 -8.35
N ALA A 490 -5.35 -4.10 -9.23
CA ALA A 490 -3.90 -4.35 -9.22
C ALA A 490 -3.06 -3.05 -9.33
N GLU A 491 -3.51 -2.08 -10.16
CA GLU A 491 -2.84 -0.78 -10.24
C GLU A 491 -2.95 0.03 -8.93
N VAL A 492 -4.04 -0.12 -8.17
CA VAL A 492 -4.23 0.55 -6.87
C VAL A 492 -3.21 0.05 -5.84
N ILE A 493 -2.99 -1.26 -5.82
CA ILE A 493 -1.99 -1.89 -4.94
C ILE A 493 -0.59 -1.41 -5.31
N LYS A 494 -0.29 -1.37 -6.61
CA LYS A 494 0.98 -0.83 -7.11
C LYS A 494 1.17 0.65 -6.75
N ASP A 495 0.16 1.48 -6.97
CA ASP A 495 0.23 2.92 -6.67
C ASP A 495 0.48 3.14 -5.19
N SER A 496 -0.13 2.33 -4.32
CA SER A 496 0.10 2.38 -2.88
C SER A 496 1.56 2.07 -2.50
N LYS A 497 2.15 1.04 -3.11
CA LYS A 497 3.56 0.67 -2.93
C LYS A 497 4.52 1.74 -3.47
N LEU A 498 4.25 2.32 -4.64
CA LEU A 498 5.09 3.37 -5.25
C LEU A 498 4.96 4.74 -4.56
N LEU A 499 3.78 5.04 -4.02
CA LEU A 499 3.51 6.28 -3.29
C LEU A 499 4.26 6.30 -1.97
N THR A 500 4.25 5.18 -1.24
CA THR A 500 4.93 5.05 0.05
C THR A 500 6.40 4.68 -0.11
N ASP A 501 6.77 3.97 -1.17
CA ASP A 501 8.13 3.53 -1.50
C ASP A 501 8.92 3.09 -0.25
N LYS A 502 8.32 2.22 0.57
CA LYS A 502 8.88 1.78 1.85
C LYS A 502 10.15 0.99 1.58
N HIS A 503 11.25 1.37 2.19
CA HIS A 503 12.53 0.67 2.05
C HIS A 503 13.44 1.02 3.23
N SER A 504 14.68 0.54 3.25
CA SER A 504 15.65 0.89 4.28
C SER A 504 16.85 1.65 3.75
N SER A 505 17.37 2.55 4.59
CA SER A 505 18.53 3.38 4.26
C SER A 505 19.56 3.35 5.38
N LEU A 506 20.82 3.59 5.04
CA LEU A 506 21.90 3.59 6.02
C LEU A 506 21.74 4.77 6.99
N HIS A 507 21.93 4.48 8.27
CA HIS A 507 21.82 5.45 9.37
C HIS A 507 22.77 5.06 10.52
N PHE A 508 23.11 6.02 11.38
CA PHE A 508 23.85 5.78 12.61
C PHE A 508 22.90 5.77 13.81
N THR A 509 22.60 4.58 14.33
CA THR A 509 21.82 4.39 15.56
C THR A 509 22.77 3.99 16.70
N ASP A 510 22.79 4.75 17.79
CA ASP A 510 23.71 4.55 18.92
C ASP A 510 25.19 4.39 18.50
N ASN A 511 25.64 5.24 17.56
CA ASN A 511 26.97 5.20 16.93
C ASN A 511 27.31 3.91 16.17
N ARG A 512 26.31 3.08 15.86
CA ARG A 512 26.46 1.89 15.00
C ARG A 512 25.82 2.18 13.65
N LEU A 513 26.56 1.85 12.59
CA LEU A 513 26.03 1.90 11.25
C LEU A 513 25.06 0.73 11.05
N GLY A 514 23.85 1.04 10.60
CA GLY A 514 22.81 0.06 10.31
C GLY A 514 21.82 0.58 9.29
N PHE A 515 20.83 -0.24 8.95
CA PHE A 515 19.73 0.13 8.08
C PHE A 515 18.50 0.46 8.93
N VAL A 516 17.81 1.54 8.60
CA VAL A 516 16.55 1.93 9.23
C VAL A 516 15.45 2.04 8.19
N PRO A 517 14.20 1.65 8.52
CA PRO A 517 13.08 1.75 7.59
C PRO A 517 12.65 3.20 7.39
N VAL A 518 12.38 3.55 6.14
CA VAL A 518 11.92 4.87 5.71
C VAL A 518 10.69 4.74 4.82
N GLU A 519 9.83 5.76 4.85
CA GLU A 519 8.66 5.88 3.97
C GLU A 519 8.72 7.22 3.25
N ARG A 520 8.38 7.24 1.96
CA ARG A 520 8.36 8.46 1.17
C ARG A 520 7.36 9.45 1.74
N LYS A 521 7.82 10.68 1.94
CA LYS A 521 7.00 11.75 2.51
C LYS A 521 5.85 12.14 1.59
N ASP A 522 6.15 12.33 0.31
CA ASP A 522 5.22 12.65 -0.75
C ASP A 522 5.73 12.14 -2.11
N LYS A 523 4.87 12.08 -3.12
CA LYS A 523 5.21 11.56 -4.45
C LYS A 523 6.06 12.49 -5.32
N PHE A 524 6.37 13.70 -4.86
CA PHE A 524 6.98 14.73 -5.70
C PHE A 524 8.50 14.82 -5.55
N ALA A 525 9.05 14.29 -4.45
CA ALA A 525 10.48 14.34 -4.17
C ALA A 525 11.00 12.99 -3.61
N PRO A 526 12.30 12.68 -3.80
CA PRO A 526 12.98 11.56 -3.13
C PRO A 526 13.31 11.92 -1.67
N ILE A 527 12.32 12.43 -0.94
CA ILE A 527 12.43 12.80 0.48
C ILE A 527 11.62 11.79 1.28
N TYR A 528 12.28 11.18 2.26
CA TYR A 528 11.73 10.09 3.03
C TYR A 528 11.74 10.43 4.52
N VAL A 529 10.84 9.82 5.26
CA VAL A 529 10.63 10.04 6.68
C VAL A 529 11.12 8.82 7.45
N TYR A 530 11.87 9.06 8.52
CA TYR A 530 12.22 8.00 9.45
C TYR A 530 11.01 7.61 10.30
N VAL A 531 10.35 6.50 9.95
CA VAL A 531 9.06 6.10 10.54
C VAL A 531 9.17 5.81 12.05
N MET A 532 10.19 5.06 12.47
CA MET A 532 10.39 4.75 13.89
C MET A 532 10.88 5.96 14.68
N GLY A 533 11.65 6.85 14.03
CA GLY A 533 12.04 8.13 14.62
C GLY A 533 10.83 8.95 15.00
N LEU A 534 9.88 9.14 14.08
CA LEU A 534 8.64 9.88 14.36
C LEU A 534 7.84 9.28 15.53
N ALA A 535 7.72 7.95 15.58
CA ALA A 535 7.05 7.26 16.69
C ALA A 535 7.72 7.53 18.05
N SER A 536 9.03 7.80 18.05
CA SER A 536 9.83 8.17 19.22
C SER A 536 10.08 9.68 19.33
N SER A 537 9.28 10.51 18.64
CA SER A 537 9.38 11.98 18.61
C SER A 537 10.71 12.54 18.06
N GLN A 538 11.39 11.77 17.21
CA GLN A 538 12.56 12.20 16.45
C GLN A 538 12.14 12.60 15.03
N LEU A 539 12.31 13.87 14.71
CA LEU A 539 12.04 14.39 13.37
C LEU A 539 13.31 14.28 12.51
N GLU A 540 13.36 13.30 11.61
CA GLU A 540 14.45 13.15 10.66
C GLU A 540 13.90 12.89 9.25
N LEU A 541 14.42 13.61 8.26
CA LEU A 541 14.10 13.41 6.85
C LEU A 541 15.35 12.96 6.09
N LEU A 542 15.24 11.88 5.32
CA LEU A 542 16.26 11.41 4.40
C LEU A 542 16.05 12.05 3.02
N ILE A 543 17.14 12.42 2.37
CA ILE A 543 17.18 12.80 0.97
C ILE A 543 17.99 11.75 0.21
N GLU A 544 17.37 11.12 -0.77
CA GLU A 544 18.04 10.17 -1.66
C GLU A 544 18.46 10.82 -2.98
N GLY A 545 19.40 10.16 -3.67
CA GLY A 545 19.91 10.56 -4.98
C GLY A 545 21.34 11.14 -4.96
N PHE A 546 21.90 11.36 -3.77
CA PHE A 546 23.34 11.51 -3.55
C PHE A 546 24.02 10.13 -3.52
N HIS A 547 25.36 10.08 -3.60
CA HIS A 547 26.11 8.82 -3.46
C HIS A 547 26.01 8.21 -2.05
N GLN A 548 25.77 9.07 -1.06
CA GLN A 548 25.52 8.73 0.33
C GLN A 548 24.15 9.27 0.78
N PRO A 549 23.48 8.64 1.75
CA PRO A 549 22.24 9.17 2.29
C PRO A 549 22.51 10.45 3.11
N ILE A 550 21.72 11.50 2.85
CA ILE A 550 21.79 12.76 3.60
C ILE A 550 20.54 12.88 4.48
N TRP A 551 20.75 12.96 5.79
CA TRP A 551 19.71 13.06 6.80
C TRP A 551 19.61 14.49 7.34
N VAL A 552 18.42 15.06 7.32
CA VAL A 552 18.13 16.40 7.84
C VAL A 552 17.38 16.28 9.16
N LYS A 553 17.86 16.96 10.20
CA LYS A 553 17.22 16.95 11.52
C LYS A 553 17.53 18.19 12.38
N PRO A 554 16.64 18.57 13.31
CA PRO A 554 17.02 19.49 14.36
C PRO A 554 18.04 18.83 15.29
N LYS A 555 18.99 19.62 15.81
CA LYS A 555 20.01 19.15 16.76
C LYS A 555 19.39 18.69 18.08
N SER A 556 18.35 19.38 18.52
CA SER A 556 17.53 19.02 19.68
C SER A 556 16.18 19.71 19.56
N ILE A 557 15.11 19.04 20.01
CA ILE A 557 13.81 19.66 20.19
C ILE A 557 13.58 19.81 21.69
N SER A 558 13.28 21.02 22.16
CA SER A 558 13.01 21.29 23.57
C SER A 558 11.84 20.44 24.09
N LYS A 559 12.03 19.74 25.21
CA LYS A 559 10.96 18.96 25.84
C LYS A 559 9.83 19.90 26.26
N GLY A 560 8.60 19.59 25.85
CA GLY A 560 7.44 20.44 26.10
C GLY A 560 7.35 21.67 25.19
N SER A 561 7.98 21.62 24.01
CA SER A 561 7.80 22.64 22.96
C SER A 561 6.31 22.89 22.70
N SER A 562 5.97 24.15 22.43
CA SER A 562 4.64 24.52 21.95
C SER A 562 4.32 23.81 20.63
N SER A 563 3.04 23.79 20.26
CA SER A 563 2.62 23.22 18.97
C SER A 563 3.17 24.03 17.78
N GLU A 564 3.33 25.33 17.98
CA GLU A 564 3.82 26.32 17.03
C GLU A 564 5.31 26.14 16.76
N LEU A 565 6.13 26.04 17.82
CA LEU A 565 7.56 25.77 17.70
C LEU A 565 7.81 24.39 17.08
N SER A 566 7.03 23.38 17.47
CA SER A 566 7.12 22.03 16.88
C SER A 566 6.80 22.05 15.38
N ARG A 567 5.81 22.84 14.97
CA ARG A 567 5.48 23.05 13.56
C ARG A 567 6.61 23.78 12.83
N MET A 568 7.22 24.79 13.43
CA MET A 568 8.36 25.50 12.85
C MET A 568 9.55 24.58 12.63
N TYR A 569 9.86 23.68 13.58
CA TYR A 569 10.85 22.63 13.39
C TYR A 569 10.54 21.75 12.17
N TRP A 570 9.27 21.38 11.98
CA TRP A 570 8.83 20.58 10.84
C TRP A 570 8.95 21.33 9.50
N GLU A 571 8.50 22.58 9.45
CA GLU A 571 8.59 23.43 8.25
C GLU A 571 10.06 23.70 7.87
N MET A 572 10.93 23.96 8.84
CA MET A 572 12.35 24.18 8.59
C MET A 572 13.08 22.91 8.14
N THR A 573 12.80 21.76 8.76
CA THR A 573 13.36 20.47 8.35
C THR A 573 12.95 20.13 6.92
N ASP A 574 11.67 20.33 6.57
CA ASP A 574 11.15 20.13 5.21
C ASP A 574 11.81 21.07 4.19
N ALA A 575 11.97 22.35 4.54
CA ALA A 575 12.58 23.33 3.65
C ALA A 575 14.06 23.01 3.38
N ILE A 576 14.84 22.67 4.42
CA ILE A 576 16.23 22.27 4.26
C ILE A 576 16.34 21.01 3.39
N ALA A 577 15.49 20.00 3.65
CA ALA A 577 15.47 18.78 2.84
C ALA A 577 15.14 19.05 1.37
N TYR A 578 14.13 19.89 1.11
CA TYR A 578 13.78 20.33 -0.23
C TYR A 578 14.93 21.05 -0.92
N TRP A 579 15.58 22.01 -0.26
CA TRP A 579 16.63 22.81 -0.89
C TRP A 579 17.89 21.99 -1.17
N LEU A 580 18.25 21.05 -0.30
CA LEU A 580 19.34 20.10 -0.56
C LEU A 580 19.01 19.20 -1.75
N TRP A 581 17.77 18.70 -1.86
CA TRP A 581 17.32 17.97 -3.04
C TRP A 581 17.39 18.82 -4.32
N GLN A 582 16.97 20.09 -4.28
CA GLN A 582 16.98 20.96 -5.46
C GLN A 582 18.38 21.26 -6.03
N ILE A 583 19.42 21.18 -5.21
CA ILE A 583 20.81 21.37 -5.66
C ILE A 583 21.56 20.05 -5.87
N GLN A 584 20.90 18.91 -5.67
CA GLN A 584 21.53 17.59 -5.65
C GLN A 584 22.40 17.35 -6.89
N ASP A 585 21.86 17.55 -8.10
CA ASP A 585 22.61 17.33 -9.35
C ASP A 585 23.80 18.27 -9.51
N GLU A 586 23.75 19.45 -8.89
CA GLU A 586 24.83 20.45 -8.93
C GLU A 586 25.96 20.15 -7.94
N ILE A 587 25.75 19.33 -6.91
CA ILE A 587 26.76 19.13 -5.84
C ILE A 587 27.08 17.67 -5.51
N LYS A 588 26.33 16.69 -6.05
CA LYS A 588 26.53 15.26 -5.72
C LYS A 588 27.95 14.76 -6.00
N ASP A 589 28.56 15.23 -7.08
CA ASP A 589 29.92 14.85 -7.47
C ASP A 589 30.97 15.46 -6.53
N ASP A 590 30.71 16.64 -5.97
CA ASP A 590 31.58 17.27 -4.96
C ASP A 590 31.55 16.50 -3.64
N LEU A 591 30.40 15.86 -3.32
CA LEU A 591 30.21 15.05 -2.12
C LEU A 591 30.68 13.59 -2.29
N MET A 592 30.87 13.12 -3.53
CA MET A 592 31.30 11.74 -3.83
C MET A 592 32.57 11.29 -3.06
N PRO A 593 33.61 12.12 -2.87
CA PRO A 593 34.81 11.74 -2.12
C PRO A 593 34.58 11.40 -0.63
N LEU A 594 33.44 11.81 -0.05
CA LEU A 594 33.08 11.49 1.34
C LEU A 594 32.64 10.03 1.51
N GLY A 595 32.48 9.28 0.41
CA GLY A 595 32.08 7.88 0.41
C GLY A 595 30.56 7.69 0.47
N ASP A 596 30.14 6.51 0.93
CA ASP A 596 28.75 6.02 0.96
C ASP A 596 28.10 6.09 2.35
N LYS A 597 28.84 6.56 3.36
CA LYS A 597 28.37 6.65 4.75
C LYS A 597 27.36 7.80 4.93
N PRO A 598 26.38 7.64 5.82
CA PRO A 598 25.38 8.68 6.08
C PRO A 598 25.99 10.00 6.51
N LEU A 599 25.48 11.10 5.92
CA LEU A 599 25.78 12.47 6.32
C LEU A 599 24.57 13.11 7.02
N PHE A 600 24.83 13.98 7.99
CA PHE A 600 23.77 14.69 8.72
C PHE A 600 23.84 16.20 8.50
N ALA A 601 22.77 16.77 7.96
CA ALA A 601 22.50 18.20 7.95
C ALA A 601 21.68 18.55 9.20
N THR A 602 22.33 19.16 10.18
CA THR A 602 21.68 19.51 11.45
C THR A 602 21.42 21.01 11.56
N PHE A 603 20.36 21.38 12.28
CA PHE A 603 20.11 22.79 12.55
C PHE A 603 19.59 23.05 13.97
N SER A 604 19.76 24.29 14.43
CA SER A 604 19.16 24.81 15.67
C SER A 604 18.75 26.27 15.48
N PHE A 605 17.86 26.78 16.33
CA PHE A 605 17.53 28.20 16.35
C PHE A 605 18.42 28.93 17.35
N ASP A 606 18.92 30.12 17.01
CA ASP A 606 19.66 30.97 17.94
C ASP A 606 18.83 31.36 19.18
N ASN A 607 17.52 31.52 18.98
CA ASN A 607 16.53 31.91 19.98
C ASN A 607 15.16 31.30 19.64
N GLU A 608 14.87 30.11 20.17
CA GLU A 608 13.60 29.38 19.95
C GLU A 608 12.35 30.24 20.22
N ASN A 609 12.37 31.12 21.23
CA ASN A 609 11.20 31.96 21.56
C ASN A 609 10.78 32.88 20.41
N SER A 610 11.72 33.32 19.57
CA SER A 610 11.40 34.16 18.40
C SER A 610 10.71 33.38 17.28
N PHE A 611 10.93 32.07 17.24
CA PHE A 611 10.32 31.14 16.29
C PHE A 611 9.01 30.53 16.81
N ASP A 612 8.82 30.52 18.13
CA ASP A 612 7.56 30.18 18.79
C ASP A 612 6.56 31.33 18.69
N VAL A 613 6.97 32.54 19.10
CA VAL A 613 6.13 33.75 19.05
C VAL A 613 6.77 34.77 18.11
N ILE A 614 6.36 34.72 16.85
CA ILE A 614 6.90 35.59 15.80
C ILE A 614 6.47 37.04 16.05
N ASN A 615 7.46 37.92 16.24
CA ASN A 615 7.22 39.36 16.37
C ASN A 615 6.83 39.96 15.00
N ARG A 616 5.83 40.85 15.01
CA ARG A 616 5.32 41.54 13.81
C ARG A 616 6.26 42.61 13.24
N ASN A 617 7.46 42.73 13.78
CA ASN A 617 8.49 43.60 13.23
C ASN A 617 9.27 42.87 12.13
N PHE A 618 8.80 43.01 10.89
CA PHE A 618 9.46 42.43 9.70
C PHE A 618 10.50 43.38 9.06
N THR A 619 11.14 44.24 9.86
CA THR A 619 12.25 45.05 9.37
C THR A 619 13.45 44.15 9.07
N ARG A 620 13.98 44.26 7.86
CA ARG A 620 15.13 43.47 7.40
C ARG A 620 16.44 44.11 7.84
N GLU A 621 17.25 43.38 8.61
CA GLU A 621 18.62 43.76 8.92
C GLU A 621 19.57 43.42 7.76
N GLU A 622 20.51 44.31 7.45
CA GLU A 622 21.56 44.03 6.45
C GLU A 622 22.51 42.91 6.91
N ASN A 623 23.17 42.25 5.95
CA ASN A 623 24.15 41.19 6.19
C ASN A 623 23.61 40.00 7.02
N LEU A 624 22.39 39.54 6.70
CA LEU A 624 21.79 38.37 7.33
C LEU A 624 22.70 37.12 7.25
N LEU A 625 23.39 36.89 6.13
CA LEU A 625 24.28 35.75 5.95
C LEU A 625 25.37 35.68 7.06
N GLY A 626 25.93 36.83 7.47
CA GLY A 626 26.95 36.89 8.52
C GLY A 626 26.43 36.61 9.94
N LYS A 627 25.10 36.47 10.12
CA LYS A 627 24.49 36.13 11.42
C LYS A 627 24.33 34.63 11.62
N PHE A 628 24.35 33.83 10.56
CA PHE A 628 24.35 32.38 10.66
C PHE A 628 25.65 31.89 11.28
N GLN A 629 25.56 30.87 12.12
CA GLN A 629 26.73 30.15 12.63
C GLN A 629 26.74 28.76 12.01
N THR A 630 27.92 28.31 11.59
CA THR A 630 28.06 26.99 10.97
C THR A 630 29.26 26.26 11.53
N SER A 631 29.11 24.95 11.71
CA SER A 631 30.17 24.04 12.14
C SER A 631 30.04 22.74 11.34
N ALA A 632 31.10 21.92 11.34
CA ALA A 632 31.10 20.62 10.72
C ALA A 632 31.89 19.62 11.57
N THR A 633 31.54 18.35 11.45
CA THR A 633 32.24 17.19 12.00
C THR A 633 32.52 16.21 10.86
N ASP A 634 33.12 15.05 11.15
CA ASP A 634 33.48 14.06 10.14
C ASP A 634 32.31 13.63 9.24
N ASN A 635 31.08 13.55 9.78
CA ASN A 635 29.89 13.07 9.07
C ASN A 635 28.69 14.02 9.18
N SER A 636 28.89 15.26 9.61
CA SER A 636 27.78 16.20 9.76
C SER A 636 28.19 17.64 9.53
N PHE A 637 27.22 18.46 9.19
CA PHE A 637 27.34 19.92 9.28
C PHE A 637 26.14 20.49 10.02
N GLU A 638 26.36 21.57 10.74
CA GLU A 638 25.37 22.24 11.57
C GLU A 638 25.18 23.69 11.12
N ILE A 639 23.92 24.15 11.17
CA ILE A 639 23.55 25.54 10.96
C ILE A 639 22.73 26.05 12.15
N VAL A 640 23.22 27.11 12.81
CA VAL A 640 22.43 27.88 13.76
C VAL A 640 21.71 28.98 12.99
N ILE A 641 20.39 28.89 12.93
CA ILE A 641 19.52 29.77 12.16
C ILE A 641 19.19 31.00 13.02
N PRO A 642 19.55 32.22 12.57
CA PRO A 642 19.31 33.43 13.32
C PRO A 642 17.85 33.88 13.22
N SER A 643 17.28 34.38 14.31
CA SER A 643 15.93 34.96 14.35
C SER A 643 15.71 36.11 13.35
N GLN A 644 16.79 36.80 12.93
CA GLN A 644 16.79 37.82 11.88
C GLN A 644 16.38 37.29 10.50
N ILE A 645 16.28 35.97 10.30
CA ILE A 645 15.75 35.38 9.07
C ILE A 645 14.23 35.61 8.92
N LEU A 646 13.48 35.75 10.01
CA LEU A 646 12.02 35.82 10.00
C LEU A 646 11.47 36.95 9.09
N PRO A 647 11.98 38.20 9.15
CA PRO A 647 11.64 39.26 8.19
C PRO A 647 11.85 38.92 6.71
N TYR A 648 12.80 38.05 6.40
CA TYR A 648 13.13 37.62 5.04
C TYR A 648 12.29 36.41 4.59
N LEU A 649 11.74 35.65 5.54
CA LEU A 649 10.79 34.57 5.28
C LEU A 649 9.35 35.07 5.14
N TYR A 650 9.05 36.25 5.67
CA TYR A 650 7.79 36.94 5.47
C TYR A 650 7.67 37.52 4.03
N GLY A 651 6.50 37.35 3.41
CA GLY A 651 6.22 37.77 2.03
C GLY A 651 6.17 36.60 1.03
N SER A 652 6.04 36.92 -0.25
CA SER A 652 5.86 35.93 -1.32
C SER A 652 7.16 35.47 -1.99
N GLU A 653 8.27 36.18 -1.76
CA GLU A 653 9.56 35.88 -2.38
C GLU A 653 10.42 34.94 -1.50
N ASN A 654 11.39 34.29 -2.13
CA ASN A 654 12.28 33.30 -1.54
C ASN A 654 13.65 33.86 -1.08
N GLU A 655 13.77 35.18 -0.87
CA GLU A 655 15.04 35.82 -0.52
C GLU A 655 15.70 35.22 0.73
N GLY A 656 14.94 35.00 1.81
CA GLY A 656 15.45 34.36 3.03
C GLY A 656 15.92 32.92 2.80
N GLU A 657 15.26 32.19 1.91
CA GLU A 657 15.63 30.81 1.57
C GLU A 657 16.84 30.75 0.64
N ARG A 658 17.04 31.73 -0.24
CA ARG A 658 18.28 31.87 -1.02
C ARG A 658 19.48 32.07 -0.10
N ILE A 659 19.32 32.85 0.98
CA ILE A 659 20.36 33.04 2.00
C ILE A 659 20.60 31.73 2.79
N LEU A 660 19.52 31.02 3.18
CA LEU A 660 19.62 29.71 3.81
C LEU A 660 20.36 28.69 2.92
N LEU A 661 20.03 28.63 1.63
CA LEU A 661 20.68 27.76 0.65
C LEU A 661 22.16 28.09 0.49
N LYS A 662 22.50 29.38 0.40
CA LYS A 662 23.91 29.82 0.42
C LYS A 662 24.62 29.33 1.68
N CYS A 663 23.98 29.44 2.84
CA CYS A 663 24.52 28.95 4.10
C CYS A 663 24.71 27.41 4.11
N LEU A 664 23.78 26.65 3.54
CA LEU A 664 23.89 25.19 3.39
C LEU A 664 25.13 24.81 2.57
N ILE A 665 25.35 25.44 1.42
CA ILE A 665 26.51 25.15 0.56
C ILE A 665 27.82 25.55 1.26
N LEU A 666 27.84 26.66 1.99
CA LEU A 666 29.01 27.07 2.79
C LEU A 666 29.31 26.11 3.94
N SER A 667 28.29 25.52 4.56
CA SER A 667 28.45 24.46 5.56
C SER A 667 29.01 23.17 4.95
N ILE A 668 28.58 22.82 3.74
CA ILE A 668 29.16 21.72 2.96
C ILE A 668 30.63 21.98 2.65
N ASN A 669 31.00 23.21 2.25
CA ASN A 669 32.40 23.57 2.04
C ASN A 669 33.25 23.40 3.31
N LYS A 670 32.70 23.68 4.50
CA LYS A 670 33.39 23.39 5.77
C LYS A 670 33.62 21.90 5.95
N LEU A 671 32.62 21.07 5.67
CA LEU A 671 32.75 19.61 5.70
C LEU A 671 33.83 19.12 4.73
N LEU A 672 33.83 19.59 3.48
CA LEU A 672 34.84 19.23 2.48
C LEU A 672 36.25 19.67 2.91
N THR A 673 36.37 20.87 3.49
CA THR A 673 37.66 21.38 4.00
C THR A 673 38.21 20.53 5.13
N LEU A 674 37.35 20.01 6.03
CA LEU A 674 37.78 19.12 7.12
C LEU A 674 38.41 17.80 6.62
N HIS A 675 38.04 17.37 5.42
CA HIS A 675 38.56 16.15 4.77
C HIS A 675 39.60 16.45 3.68
N ASP A 676 40.11 17.69 3.60
CA ASP A 676 41.06 18.14 2.59
C ASP A 676 40.58 17.95 1.13
N TYR A 677 39.26 18.02 0.90
CA TYR A 677 38.64 17.92 -0.42
C TYR A 677 38.40 19.30 -1.07
N LEU A 678 38.25 19.29 -2.39
CA LEU A 678 38.00 20.50 -3.17
C LEU A 678 36.66 21.13 -2.78
N ILE A 679 36.69 22.39 -2.38
CA ILE A 679 35.48 23.15 -2.04
C ILE A 679 34.78 23.68 -3.29
N ILE A 680 33.48 23.93 -3.18
CA ILE A 680 32.66 24.58 -4.20
C ILE A 680 33.03 26.07 -4.22
N SER A 681 33.57 26.55 -5.34
CA SER A 681 34.00 27.95 -5.52
C SER A 681 32.87 28.96 -5.36
N GLU A 682 33.17 30.18 -4.90
CA GLU A 682 32.16 31.23 -4.69
C GLU A 682 31.37 31.56 -5.96
N GLU A 683 32.03 31.60 -7.13
CA GLU A 683 31.39 31.80 -8.42
C GLU A 683 30.36 30.70 -8.73
N ARG A 684 30.70 29.43 -8.45
CA ARG A 684 29.79 28.29 -8.62
C ARG A 684 28.65 28.34 -7.61
N VAL A 685 28.89 28.72 -6.35
CA VAL A 685 27.82 28.91 -5.35
C VAL A 685 26.81 29.94 -5.83
N ILE A 686 27.25 31.09 -6.33
CA ILE A 686 26.35 32.13 -6.86
C ILE A 686 25.52 31.57 -8.02
N LYS A 687 26.18 30.85 -8.95
CA LYS A 687 25.49 30.24 -10.10
C LYS A 687 24.43 29.23 -9.67
N ILE A 688 24.75 28.31 -8.75
CA ILE A 688 23.80 27.32 -8.22
C ILE A 688 22.58 28.01 -7.61
N ILE A 689 22.77 29.10 -6.85
CA ILE A 689 21.65 29.83 -6.24
C ILE A 689 20.77 30.47 -7.31
N GLU A 690 21.33 31.08 -8.35
CA GLU A 690 20.53 31.68 -9.42
C GLU A 690 19.77 30.64 -10.25
N ASP A 691 20.40 29.50 -10.54
CA ASP A 691 19.82 28.44 -11.37
C ASP A 691 18.77 27.63 -10.59
N CYS A 692 19.09 27.18 -9.37
CA CYS A 692 18.22 26.31 -8.58
C CYS A 692 17.20 27.08 -7.72
N ALA A 693 17.50 28.31 -7.31
CA ALA A 693 16.65 29.11 -6.43
C ALA A 693 16.51 30.56 -6.95
N PRO A 694 16.06 30.79 -8.20
CA PRO A 694 15.90 32.14 -8.74
C PRO A 694 14.99 32.99 -7.84
N LEU A 695 15.28 34.28 -7.73
CA LEU A 695 14.49 35.19 -6.90
C LEU A 695 13.03 35.21 -7.40
N GLY A 696 12.10 34.86 -6.52
CA GLY A 696 10.67 34.84 -6.84
C GLY A 696 9.89 33.88 -5.97
N MET A 697 8.85 33.26 -6.56
CA MET A 697 7.83 32.49 -5.83
C MET A 697 8.25 31.09 -5.39
N LYS A 698 9.46 30.61 -5.75
CA LYS A 698 9.97 29.27 -5.43
C LYS A 698 10.38 29.20 -3.95
N LYS A 699 9.40 28.95 -3.08
CA LYS A 699 9.48 29.09 -1.62
C LYS A 699 8.94 27.85 -0.89
N LYS A 700 9.41 27.54 0.32
CA LYS A 700 8.90 26.41 1.12
C LYS A 700 8.44 26.81 2.52
N ILE A 701 9.04 27.84 3.11
CA ILE A 701 8.68 28.32 4.46
C ILE A 701 7.71 29.50 4.35
N PHE A 702 6.59 29.46 5.07
CA PHE A 702 5.55 30.51 5.03
C PHE A 702 5.25 31.05 6.42
N ILE A 703 5.64 32.30 6.67
CA ILE A 703 5.16 33.05 7.84
C ILE A 703 3.89 33.79 7.42
N LEU A 704 2.75 33.31 7.91
CA LEU A 704 1.44 33.90 7.64
C LEU A 704 0.92 34.58 8.90
N ASP A 705 0.57 35.86 8.80
CA ASP A 705 -0.08 36.62 9.87
C ASP A 705 -1.56 36.85 9.51
N THR A 706 -2.46 36.43 10.40
CA THR A 706 -3.90 36.55 10.21
C THR A 706 -4.38 38.00 10.28
N GLN A 707 -3.59 38.90 10.86
CA GLN A 707 -3.93 40.33 10.87
C GLN A 707 -3.74 40.98 9.48
N ASP A 708 -2.85 40.45 8.65
CA ASP A 708 -2.68 40.92 7.27
C ASP A 708 -3.79 40.35 6.36
N ASN A 709 -4.29 39.17 6.71
CA ASN A 709 -5.36 38.51 5.99
C ASN A 709 -6.24 37.67 6.93
N LEU A 710 -7.32 38.27 7.42
CA LEU A 710 -8.26 37.65 8.35
C LEU A 710 -8.87 36.36 7.81
N LEU A 711 -8.91 36.20 6.49
CA LEU A 711 -9.42 34.97 5.86
C LEU A 711 -8.54 33.74 6.14
N LEU A 712 -7.33 33.91 6.70
CA LEU A 712 -6.46 32.80 7.09
C LEU A 712 -6.67 32.34 8.54
N ASP A 713 -7.44 33.09 9.33
CA ASP A 713 -7.70 32.81 10.74
C ASP A 713 -8.36 31.44 10.92
N LEU A 714 -7.86 30.68 11.88
CA LEU A 714 -8.32 29.34 12.23
C LEU A 714 -9.36 29.34 13.35
N THR A 715 -9.50 30.46 14.06
CA THR A 715 -10.26 30.56 15.29
C THR A 715 -11.75 30.29 15.02
N ASN A 716 -12.34 29.40 15.81
CA ASN A 716 -13.76 28.99 15.73
C ASN A 716 -14.19 28.36 14.39
N LEU A 717 -13.25 27.87 13.59
CA LEU A 717 -13.57 27.15 12.35
C LEU A 717 -13.74 25.65 12.59
N VAL A 718 -14.59 25.04 11.76
CA VAL A 718 -14.79 23.58 11.72
C VAL A 718 -13.91 22.95 10.63
N GLU A 719 -13.73 21.63 10.66
CA GLU A 719 -13.08 20.95 9.55
C GLU A 719 -13.86 21.17 8.24
N LYS A 720 -13.15 21.43 7.15
CA LYS A 720 -13.78 21.61 5.84
C LYS A 720 -14.35 20.27 5.35
N ARG A 721 -15.54 20.31 4.78
CA ARG A 721 -16.18 19.15 4.11
C ARG A 721 -16.57 19.54 2.70
N ASN A 722 -16.12 18.77 1.71
CA ASN A 722 -16.51 18.96 0.33
C ASN A 722 -17.78 18.14 0.03
N ILE A 723 -18.53 18.55 -1.01
CA ILE A 723 -19.56 17.68 -1.60
C ILE A 723 -18.85 16.48 -2.24
N GLN A 724 -19.20 15.26 -1.81
CA GLN A 724 -18.61 14.03 -2.33
C GLN A 724 -19.44 13.47 -3.48
N LYS A 725 -18.82 12.73 -4.42
CA LYS A 725 -19.53 12.22 -5.61
C LYS A 725 -20.66 11.26 -5.21
N TYR A 726 -20.44 10.44 -4.19
CA TYR A 726 -21.47 9.59 -3.60
C TYR A 726 -22.75 10.38 -3.25
N ASP A 727 -22.63 11.54 -2.61
CA ASP A 727 -23.81 12.33 -2.21
C ASP A 727 -24.57 12.84 -3.44
N VAL A 728 -23.84 13.22 -4.49
CA VAL A 728 -24.41 13.64 -5.78
C VAL A 728 -25.17 12.48 -6.40
N GLU A 729 -24.59 11.28 -6.43
CA GLU A 729 -25.24 10.10 -7.01
C GLU A 729 -26.47 9.65 -6.22
N VAL A 730 -26.43 9.72 -4.88
CA VAL A 730 -27.62 9.48 -4.06
C VAL A 730 -28.76 10.43 -4.44
N ILE A 731 -28.46 11.71 -4.70
CA ILE A 731 -29.47 12.68 -5.12
C ILE A 731 -29.93 12.44 -6.57
N ASN A 732 -29.03 12.10 -7.49
CA ASN A 732 -29.37 11.76 -8.88
C ASN A 732 -30.37 10.60 -8.94
N ASN A 733 -30.16 9.57 -8.09
CA ASN A 733 -31.04 8.41 -7.98
C ASN A 733 -32.46 8.74 -7.48
N LEU A 734 -32.65 9.90 -6.85
CA LEU A 734 -33.96 10.37 -6.40
C LEU A 734 -34.71 11.18 -7.48
N ILE A 735 -34.04 11.57 -8.58
CA ILE A 735 -34.63 12.40 -9.64
C ILE A 735 -35.77 11.64 -10.34
N VAL A 736 -35.50 10.45 -10.87
CA VAL A 736 -36.50 9.66 -11.62
C VAL A 736 -37.72 9.31 -10.75
N PRO A 737 -37.56 8.75 -9.53
CA PRO A 737 -38.70 8.51 -8.64
C PRO A 737 -39.47 9.79 -8.27
N GLY A 738 -38.75 10.90 -8.07
CA GLY A 738 -39.36 12.17 -7.69
C GLY A 738 -40.09 12.89 -8.83
N LEU A 739 -39.75 12.61 -10.09
CA LEU A 739 -40.49 13.12 -11.25
C LEU A 739 -41.83 12.39 -11.41
N GLY A 740 -41.87 11.10 -11.09
CA GLY A 740 -43.06 10.26 -11.20
C GLY A 740 -43.69 10.34 -12.59
N VAL A 741 -44.95 10.74 -12.67
CA VAL A 741 -45.69 10.91 -13.95
C VAL A 741 -45.10 11.98 -14.89
N ASN A 742 -44.24 12.87 -14.37
CA ASN A 742 -43.56 13.89 -15.16
C ASN A 742 -42.22 13.40 -15.74
N CYS A 743 -41.83 12.16 -15.44
CA CYS A 743 -40.63 11.56 -16.00
C CYS A 743 -40.88 11.23 -17.48
N PRO A 744 -40.03 11.70 -18.41
CA PRO A 744 -40.15 11.31 -19.81
C PRO A 744 -39.87 9.82 -20.00
N PRO A 745 -40.30 9.22 -21.12
CA PRO A 745 -39.92 7.86 -21.46
C PRO A 745 -38.40 7.75 -21.64
N ILE A 746 -37.86 6.55 -21.39
CA ILE A 746 -36.45 6.24 -21.58
C ILE A 746 -36.06 6.49 -23.04
N GLY A 747 -34.99 7.28 -23.25
CA GLY A 747 -34.46 7.60 -24.57
C GLY A 747 -33.94 9.03 -24.68
N GLU A 748 -33.43 9.38 -25.86
CA GLU A 748 -32.86 10.69 -26.12
C GLU A 748 -33.95 11.77 -26.29
N ILE A 749 -33.85 12.86 -25.54
CA ILE A 749 -34.71 14.04 -25.70
C ILE A 749 -34.10 14.95 -26.75
N LYS A 750 -34.79 15.14 -27.88
CA LYS A 750 -34.22 15.85 -29.04
C LYS A 750 -34.51 17.35 -29.04
N SER A 751 -35.69 17.76 -28.58
CA SER A 751 -36.06 19.17 -28.64
C SER A 751 -35.50 19.97 -27.46
N LYS A 752 -35.10 21.22 -27.72
CA LYS A 752 -34.65 22.14 -26.68
C LYS A 752 -35.76 22.41 -25.65
N GLU A 753 -37.00 22.57 -26.10
CA GLU A 753 -38.16 22.85 -25.25
C GLU A 753 -38.44 21.71 -24.26
N GLU A 754 -38.36 20.45 -24.70
CA GLU A 754 -38.53 19.30 -23.79
C GLU A 754 -37.39 19.20 -22.78
N LYS A 755 -36.15 19.50 -23.18
CA LYS A 755 -35.00 19.55 -22.26
C LYS A 755 -35.20 20.63 -21.20
N GLU A 756 -35.64 21.83 -21.59
CA GLU A 756 -35.93 22.93 -20.67
C GLU A 756 -37.07 22.56 -19.71
N LYS A 757 -38.14 21.96 -20.23
CA LYS A 757 -39.27 21.49 -19.42
C LYS A 757 -38.85 20.42 -18.42
N LEU A 758 -38.03 19.45 -18.84
CA LEU A 758 -37.49 18.42 -17.95
C LEU A 758 -36.64 19.06 -16.85
N ALA A 759 -35.72 19.96 -17.20
CA ALA A 759 -34.87 20.64 -16.22
C ALA A 759 -35.70 21.40 -15.18
N ILE A 760 -36.74 22.12 -15.61
CA ILE A 760 -37.68 22.82 -14.71
C ILE A 760 -38.41 21.80 -13.82
N ASN A 761 -38.88 20.69 -14.38
CA ASN A 761 -39.58 19.65 -13.61
C ASN A 761 -38.66 19.02 -12.56
N ILE A 762 -37.41 18.69 -12.90
CA ILE A 762 -36.42 18.15 -11.96
C ILE A 762 -36.27 19.09 -10.77
N VAL A 763 -36.10 20.39 -11.02
CA VAL A 763 -35.93 21.39 -9.96
C VAL A 763 -37.20 21.54 -9.12
N VAL A 764 -38.34 21.85 -9.76
CA VAL A 764 -39.57 22.28 -9.07
C VAL A 764 -40.34 21.11 -8.47
N LYS A 765 -40.34 19.95 -9.14
CA LYS A 765 -41.11 18.77 -8.71
C LYS A 765 -40.31 17.82 -7.84
N THR A 766 -38.98 17.84 -7.92
CA THR A 766 -38.14 16.87 -7.22
C THR A 766 -37.16 17.51 -6.24
N LEU A 767 -36.17 18.26 -6.73
CA LEU A 767 -35.05 18.72 -5.90
C LEU A 767 -35.47 19.77 -4.85
N LEU A 768 -36.26 20.77 -5.23
CA LEU A 768 -36.70 21.82 -4.29
C LEU A 768 -37.62 21.27 -3.18
N PRO A 769 -38.62 20.43 -3.47
CA PRO A 769 -39.39 19.76 -2.41
C PRO A 769 -38.53 18.90 -1.49
N LEU A 770 -37.57 18.15 -2.05
CA LEU A 770 -36.65 17.31 -1.26
C LEU A 770 -35.79 18.17 -0.32
N LEU A 771 -35.23 19.28 -0.82
CA LEU A 771 -34.45 20.22 -0.04
C LEU A 771 -35.28 20.80 1.11
N LYS A 772 -36.50 21.28 0.84
CA LYS A 772 -37.40 21.81 1.88
C LYS A 772 -37.70 20.77 2.96
N LYS A 773 -37.96 19.53 2.55
CA LYS A 773 -38.20 18.41 3.49
C LYS A 773 -36.98 18.15 4.37
N LYS A 774 -35.77 18.13 3.80
CA LYS A 774 -34.53 17.93 4.56
C LYS A 774 -34.28 19.08 5.54
N LEU A 775 -34.39 20.33 5.09
CA LEU A 775 -34.20 21.50 5.95
C LEU A 775 -35.18 21.53 7.12
N SER A 776 -36.42 21.08 6.93
CA SER A 776 -37.45 21.04 7.99
C SER A 776 -37.12 20.11 9.16
N GLN A 777 -36.11 19.24 9.03
CA GLN A 777 -35.69 18.31 10.08
C GLN A 777 -34.72 18.95 11.08
N TYR A 778 -34.18 20.14 10.77
CA TYR A 778 -33.14 20.78 11.56
C TYR A 778 -33.65 22.05 12.24
N ASN A 779 -33.06 22.38 13.39
CA ASN A 779 -33.17 23.71 13.96
C ASN A 779 -32.48 24.70 13.03
N SER A 780 -33.23 25.67 12.48
CA SER A 780 -32.70 26.60 11.49
C SER A 780 -31.56 27.46 12.00
N GLN A 781 -31.57 27.84 13.29
CA GLN A 781 -30.50 28.66 13.87
C GLN A 781 -29.20 27.87 14.03
N GLU A 782 -29.28 26.65 14.55
CA GLU A 782 -28.12 25.76 14.69
C GLU A 782 -27.55 25.35 13.33
N LEU A 783 -28.43 25.02 12.37
CA LEU A 783 -28.02 24.70 11.01
C LEU A 783 -27.31 25.87 10.34
N LEU A 784 -27.84 27.09 10.49
CA LEU A 784 -27.22 28.29 9.92
C LEU A 784 -25.84 28.55 10.53
N GLN A 785 -25.68 28.40 11.85
CA GLN A 785 -24.37 28.51 12.51
C GLN A 785 -23.36 27.50 11.94
N LYS A 786 -23.79 26.25 11.73
CA LYS A 786 -22.94 25.20 11.15
C LYS A 786 -22.57 25.49 9.69
N LEU A 787 -23.53 25.93 8.87
CA LEU A 787 -23.29 26.28 7.47
C LEU A 787 -22.38 27.50 7.32
N ILE A 788 -22.55 28.54 8.15
CA ILE A 788 -21.65 29.70 8.18
C ILE A 788 -20.24 29.24 8.54
N SER A 789 -20.09 28.45 9.61
CA SER A 789 -18.76 27.93 10.03
C SER A 789 -18.09 27.13 8.92
N LEU A 790 -18.83 26.26 8.22
CA LEU A 790 -18.33 25.52 7.07
C LEU A 790 -17.95 26.43 5.90
N ASN A 791 -18.76 27.46 5.61
CA ASN A 791 -18.46 28.43 4.56
C ASN A 791 -17.17 29.19 4.87
N GLU A 792 -16.95 29.63 6.11
CA GLU A 792 -15.71 30.29 6.53
C GLU A 792 -14.50 29.34 6.41
N SER A 793 -14.65 28.06 6.79
CA SER A 793 -13.61 27.05 6.57
C SER A 793 -13.25 26.86 5.08
N LEU A 794 -14.24 26.91 4.18
CA LEU A 794 -14.03 26.82 2.73
C LEU A 794 -13.35 28.07 2.17
N ILE A 795 -13.78 29.27 2.60
CA ILE A 795 -13.16 30.55 2.23
C ILE A 795 -11.69 30.55 2.66
N ARG A 796 -11.42 30.17 3.91
CA ARG A 796 -10.05 30.05 4.42
C ARG A 796 -9.22 29.09 3.58
N LYS A 797 -9.74 27.89 3.30
CA LYS A 797 -8.98 26.90 2.51
C LYS A 797 -8.66 27.44 1.12
N ARG A 798 -9.61 28.09 0.47
CA ARG A 798 -9.41 28.73 -0.84
C ARG A 798 -8.34 29.81 -0.77
N GLU A 799 -8.38 30.64 0.27
CA GLU A 799 -7.38 31.70 0.47
C GLU A 799 -5.98 31.14 0.73
N PHE A 800 -5.89 30.12 1.58
CA PHE A 800 -4.65 29.39 1.82
C PHE A 800 -4.07 28.77 0.54
N LEU A 801 -4.92 28.16 -0.30
CA LEU A 801 -4.49 27.65 -1.60
C LEU A 801 -4.07 28.77 -2.56
N ARG A 802 -4.70 29.94 -2.53
CA ARG A 802 -4.29 31.10 -3.35
C ARG A 802 -2.84 31.50 -3.08
N ILE A 803 -2.40 31.41 -1.83
CA ILE A 803 -1.02 31.70 -1.42
C ILE A 803 -0.07 30.56 -1.83
N LEU A 804 -0.47 29.30 -1.58
CA LEU A 804 0.42 28.15 -1.82
C LEU A 804 0.57 27.74 -3.28
N VAL A 805 -0.47 27.92 -4.11
CA VAL A 805 -0.50 27.38 -5.48
C VAL A 805 0.63 27.92 -6.36
N PRO A 806 0.88 29.25 -6.45
CA PRO A 806 1.97 29.78 -7.26
C PRO A 806 3.33 29.19 -6.87
N THR A 807 3.55 29.07 -5.56
CA THR A 807 4.78 28.53 -5.02
C THR A 807 4.92 27.03 -5.25
N ARG A 808 3.86 26.24 -5.09
CA ARG A 808 3.87 24.81 -5.44
C ARG A 808 4.23 24.61 -6.91
N ILE A 809 3.58 25.35 -7.80
CA ILE A 809 3.89 25.32 -9.23
C ILE A 809 5.37 25.69 -9.47
N ALA A 810 5.89 26.72 -8.82
CA ALA A 810 7.30 27.11 -8.97
C ALA A 810 8.29 26.05 -8.42
N CYS A 811 7.93 25.38 -7.32
CA CYS A 811 8.76 24.38 -6.67
C CYS A 811 8.77 23.03 -7.39
N PHE A 812 7.70 22.70 -8.11
CA PHE A 812 7.49 21.40 -8.77
C PHE A 812 7.03 21.56 -10.22
N ILE A 813 7.51 22.60 -10.92
CA ILE A 813 7.07 22.92 -12.29
C ILE A 813 7.26 21.77 -13.28
N SER A 814 8.18 20.86 -12.99
CA SER A 814 8.44 19.62 -13.73
C SER A 814 7.45 18.49 -13.44
N VAL A 815 6.49 18.67 -12.53
CA VAL A 815 5.59 17.61 -12.07
C VAL A 815 4.14 17.94 -12.44
N GLU A 816 3.75 17.58 -13.67
CA GLU A 816 2.43 17.86 -14.26
C GLU A 816 1.27 17.39 -13.37
N GLN A 817 1.43 16.25 -12.70
CA GLN A 817 0.43 15.66 -11.82
C GLN A 817 -0.02 16.61 -10.70
N GLN A 818 0.89 17.43 -10.16
CA GLN A 818 0.54 18.39 -9.12
C GLN A 818 -0.43 19.46 -9.62
N ILE A 819 -0.33 19.86 -10.89
CA ILE A 819 -1.22 20.86 -11.50
C ILE A 819 -2.63 20.28 -11.64
N ILE A 820 -2.75 19.00 -11.99
CA ILE A 820 -4.03 18.30 -12.13
C ILE A 820 -4.75 18.25 -10.77
N GLU A 821 -4.06 17.78 -9.73
CA GLU A 821 -4.62 17.69 -8.37
C GLU A 821 -5.05 19.06 -7.81
N LEU A 822 -4.28 20.10 -8.08
CA LEU A 822 -4.63 21.46 -7.65
C LEU A 822 -5.91 21.94 -8.35
N LYS A 823 -6.10 21.64 -9.63
CA LYS A 823 -7.33 22.00 -10.37
C LYS A 823 -8.55 21.27 -9.83
N GLU A 824 -8.43 19.97 -9.58
CA GLU A 824 -9.51 19.16 -9.01
C GLU A 824 -9.92 19.68 -7.62
N SER A 825 -8.94 19.88 -6.73
CA SER A 825 -9.18 20.40 -5.38
C SER A 825 -9.88 21.76 -5.38
N LEU A 826 -9.46 22.68 -6.27
CA LEU A 826 -10.12 23.98 -6.42
C LEU A 826 -11.55 23.85 -6.98
N GLY A 827 -11.77 22.90 -7.89
CA GLY A 827 -13.09 22.56 -8.42
C GLY A 827 -14.06 22.16 -7.30
N ASP A 828 -13.65 21.24 -6.44
CA ASP A 828 -14.47 20.75 -5.32
C ASP A 828 -14.79 21.85 -4.30
N ILE A 829 -13.79 22.67 -3.96
CA ILE A 829 -13.97 23.80 -3.04
C ILE A 829 -14.98 24.79 -3.62
N ASN A 830 -14.85 25.14 -4.90
CA ASN A 830 -15.76 26.09 -5.55
C ASN A 830 -17.20 25.55 -5.58
N ARG A 831 -17.39 24.28 -5.96
CA ARG A 831 -18.71 23.64 -6.02
C ARG A 831 -19.38 23.63 -4.66
N THR A 832 -18.64 23.23 -3.62
CA THR A 832 -19.11 23.19 -2.23
C THR A 832 -19.41 24.59 -1.71
N THR A 833 -18.55 25.57 -1.96
CA THR A 833 -18.74 26.96 -1.52
C THR A 833 -20.04 27.55 -2.10
N VAL A 834 -20.30 27.33 -3.39
CA VAL A 834 -21.54 27.82 -4.03
C VAL A 834 -22.76 27.17 -3.39
N ALA A 835 -22.73 25.86 -3.15
CA ALA A 835 -23.84 25.13 -2.53
C ALA A 835 -24.12 25.61 -1.10
N THR A 836 -23.08 25.71 -0.25
CA THR A 836 -23.21 26.18 1.14
C THR A 836 -23.76 27.61 1.18
N ARG A 837 -23.26 28.51 0.32
CA ARG A 837 -23.75 29.90 0.23
C ARG A 837 -25.18 30.03 -0.25
N CYS A 838 -25.72 29.05 -0.98
CA CYS A 838 -27.13 29.06 -1.38
C CYS A 838 -28.07 28.62 -0.25
N LEU A 839 -27.54 27.91 0.76
CA LEU A 839 -28.31 27.45 1.93
C LEU A 839 -28.31 28.45 3.08
N ILE A 840 -27.25 29.26 3.20
CA ILE A 840 -27.16 30.45 4.06
C ILE A 840 -28.05 31.53 3.48
#